data_AF-A0A0N4YE31-F1
#
_entry.id   AF-A0A0N4YE31-F1
#
_cell.length_a   1.000
_cell.length_b   1.000
_cell.length_c   1.000
_cell.angle_alpha   90.00
_cell.angle_beta   90.00
_cell.angle_gamma   90.00
#
_symmetry.space_group_name_H-M   'P 1'
#
loop_
_entity.id
_entity.type
_entity.pdbx_description
1 polymer ?
#
loop_
_entity_poly.entity_id
_entity_poly.type
_entity_poly.pdbx_seq_one_letter_code
_entity_poly.pdbx_strand_id
1 'polypeptide(L)'
;MFRRRAGLSDDDEDDEPSEATIQLNAKMTAEFRKAFPLRSESHLRRAIPVAATPSLSQISRRINFDDSLNSSSTSPNIKVLELKEEVDSLRRQLSNAQSDIKRLKSLEEKGKEQADLLQSEISGLKRELIKQSRNDIIGDMKQELSEIVRSRDEWREASGRFHRYFQCAKARLLVAEQELRCKGYFPGNLGQLLIDASSTLGELEANCVQQATDDFDVMDRTQQDTDRSAHVDDEDASMVFDEPEEHRFRESISPIPSFGQGDETMASNQSVSILLNSTLANTSIDYEKDERIQRLELENSRLEDRIENLINHSDRAQKSMLMEEKKNNAEQKYALLEKNMENILAELNSLRSACSKKLFDIVDTSPQGRSAEVIKRIQSLNDTIESLQAQLGRVSSDADVARKEVEELRGERDVLCGKIEHLLAEEKKAELLCSQKEVLVLQDELKAVESKLVEANAKVGELQAQLQNTSKEPTDAGDETQIFHLRMNPMQGAVDALEEAERERLRKRKADTTANESSYEAKRAKDERISELESQLKKSEREKEQTIRLQADLTKKFRDMTCTLTGYQIKLKDVDEGICYVNSVYDEEEKQFVFKINEETGIVDLLDVGQDVLSQGRMWEEEMRKYIGERHSIPGFLAAVTLQLESRRDLEEVEPTHTFSVLH
;
A
#
# COMPACT_ATOMS: atom_id res chain seq x y z
N MET A 1 41.45 30.54 42.79
CA MET A 1 42.48 31.33 42.08
C MET A 1 42.50 30.81 40.63
N PHE A 2 42.21 31.48 39.52
CA PHE A 2 42.09 32.87 39.05
C PHE A 2 40.89 32.93 38.06
N ARG A 3 39.87 33.78 38.21
CA ARG A 3 39.66 35.17 37.70
C ARG A 3 39.67 35.40 36.16
N ARG A 4 38.44 35.64 35.65
CA ARG A 4 37.96 36.53 34.56
C ARG A 4 38.98 37.31 33.71
N ARG A 5 38.70 37.41 32.40
CA ARG A 5 38.44 38.72 31.74
C ARG A 5 37.64 38.58 30.43
N ALA A 6 36.67 39.49 30.29
CA ALA A 6 35.91 39.77 29.08
C ALA A 6 36.74 40.60 28.09
N GLY A 7 36.36 40.53 26.81
CA GLY A 7 36.75 41.45 25.75
C GLY A 7 35.62 41.54 24.73
N LEU A 8 34.97 42.70 24.68
CA LEU A 8 34.10 43.17 23.61
C LEU A 8 34.96 43.59 22.42
N SER A 9 34.53 43.28 21.19
CA SER A 9 34.86 44.04 19.99
C SER A 9 33.64 44.06 19.09
N ASP A 10 33.11 45.27 18.89
CA ASP A 10 32.23 45.63 17.78
C ASP A 10 33.03 45.48 16.48
N ASP A 11 32.46 44.77 15.51
CA ASP A 11 32.74 44.91 14.09
C ASP A 11 31.38 44.72 13.39
N ASP A 12 30.66 45.82 13.21
CA ASP A 12 29.57 45.94 12.25
C ASP A 12 30.20 45.92 10.84
N GLU A 13 30.45 44.72 10.29
CA GLU A 13 30.67 44.55 8.86
C GLU A 13 29.30 44.45 8.17
N ASP A 14 29.03 45.41 7.29
CA ASP A 14 27.88 45.43 6.38
C ASP A 14 27.85 44.13 5.54
N ASP A 15 27.05 43.16 5.99
CA ASP A 15 26.71 41.93 5.27
C ASP A 15 25.89 42.26 4.01
N GLU A 16 26.56 42.72 2.96
CA GLU A 16 25.98 42.70 1.61
C GLU A 16 25.75 41.24 1.20
N PRO A 17 24.52 40.84 0.83
CA PRO A 17 24.24 39.47 0.43
C PRO A 17 25.08 39.09 -0.78
N SER A 18 25.70 37.92 -0.75
CA SER A 18 26.54 37.41 -1.83
C SER A 18 25.86 37.52 -3.20
N GLU A 19 26.63 37.74 -4.27
CA GLU A 19 26.10 37.89 -5.63
C GLU A 19 25.20 36.71 -6.06
N ALA A 20 25.51 35.50 -5.57
CA ALA A 20 24.69 34.31 -5.76
C ALA A 20 23.32 34.43 -5.08
N THR A 21 23.26 34.99 -3.86
CA THR A 21 22.02 35.27 -3.13
C THR A 21 21.21 36.36 -3.84
N ILE A 22 21.86 37.39 -4.39
CA ILE A 22 21.19 38.44 -5.16
C ILE A 22 20.58 37.87 -6.45
N GLN A 23 21.30 37.03 -7.18
CA GLN A 23 20.80 36.38 -8.40
C GLN A 23 19.65 35.40 -8.11
N LEU A 24 19.74 34.64 -7.01
CA LEU A 24 18.68 33.72 -6.58
C LEU A 24 17.42 34.50 -6.18
N ASN A 25 17.55 35.58 -5.42
CA ASN A 25 16.43 36.42 -5.03
C ASN A 25 15.81 37.15 -6.22
N ALA A 26 16.62 37.62 -7.19
CA ALA A 26 16.12 38.20 -8.42
C ALA A 26 15.33 37.17 -9.26
N LYS A 27 15.82 35.93 -9.34
CA LYS A 27 15.15 34.85 -10.07
C LYS A 27 13.84 34.43 -9.39
N MET A 28 13.85 34.24 -8.07
CA MET A 28 12.62 33.94 -7.31
C MET A 28 11.59 35.06 -7.42
N THR A 29 12.03 36.32 -7.35
CA THR A 29 11.12 37.47 -7.50
C THR A 29 10.52 37.54 -8.92
N ALA A 30 11.30 37.20 -9.94
CA ALA A 30 10.82 37.14 -11.33
C ALA A 30 9.83 35.99 -11.55
N GLU A 31 10.09 34.81 -10.98
CA GLU A 31 9.17 33.66 -11.02
C GLU A 31 7.89 33.95 -10.22
N PHE A 32 8.00 34.60 -9.06
CA PHE A 32 6.85 35.02 -8.26
C PHE A 32 5.98 36.06 -8.98
N ARG A 33 6.57 37.08 -9.63
CA ARG A 33 5.81 38.04 -10.46
C ARG A 33 5.17 37.40 -11.68
N LYS A 34 5.79 36.35 -12.23
CA LYS A 34 5.22 35.58 -13.35
C LYS A 34 4.05 34.70 -12.90
N ALA A 35 4.12 34.13 -11.71
CA ALA A 35 3.06 33.30 -11.12
C ALA A 35 1.89 34.15 -10.59
N PHE A 36 2.16 35.36 -10.10
CA PHE A 36 1.15 36.25 -9.51
C PHE A 36 1.22 37.67 -10.12
N PRO A 37 0.66 37.88 -11.33
CA PRO A 37 0.62 39.21 -11.94
C PRO A 37 -0.24 40.14 -11.09
N LEU A 38 0.37 41.15 -10.47
CA LEU A 38 -0.37 42.15 -9.70
C LEU A 38 -1.27 42.96 -10.64
N ARG A 39 -2.56 43.10 -10.27
CA ARG A 39 -3.62 43.77 -11.04
C ARG A 39 -3.31 45.22 -11.47
N SER A 40 -2.25 45.84 -10.95
CA SER A 40 -1.83 47.20 -11.30
C SER A 40 -0.97 47.30 -12.57
N GLU A 41 -0.41 46.20 -13.10
CA GLU A 41 0.45 46.23 -14.30
C GLU A 41 -0.29 45.93 -15.62
N SER A 42 -1.57 45.55 -15.57
CA SER A 42 -2.38 45.25 -16.76
C SER A 42 -2.88 46.46 -17.55
N HIS A 43 -2.57 47.70 -17.13
CA HIS A 43 -3.09 48.92 -17.77
C HIS A 43 -2.14 49.59 -18.77
N LEU A 44 -0.93 49.07 -19.02
CA LEU A 44 0.10 49.80 -19.78
C LEU A 44 0.59 49.16 -21.08
N ARG A 45 -0.03 48.09 -21.59
CA ARG A 45 0.28 47.62 -22.94
C ARG A 45 -0.93 47.46 -23.84
N ARG A 46 -0.95 48.40 -24.80
CA ARG A 46 -1.52 48.33 -26.15
C ARG A 46 -2.90 48.99 -26.30
N ALA A 47 -2.84 50.28 -26.63
CA ALA A 47 -3.91 51.00 -27.31
C ALA A 47 -4.23 50.32 -28.65
N ILE A 48 -5.48 49.90 -28.80
CA ILE A 48 -6.13 49.52 -30.06
C ILE A 48 -7.38 50.41 -30.17
N PRO A 49 -7.74 50.92 -31.36
CA PRO A 49 -8.68 52.04 -31.49
C PRO A 49 -10.09 51.64 -31.10
N VAL A 50 -10.72 52.47 -30.26
CA VAL A 50 -12.15 52.42 -29.96
C VAL A 50 -12.91 52.85 -31.22
N ALA A 51 -13.30 51.87 -32.03
CA ALA A 51 -14.29 52.04 -33.08
C ALA A 51 -15.65 51.54 -32.57
N ALA A 52 -16.55 52.49 -32.34
CA ALA A 52 -18.00 52.39 -32.45
C ALA A 52 -18.70 51.21 -31.74
N THR A 53 -18.93 51.35 -30.44
CA THR A 53 -20.19 50.89 -29.85
C THR A 53 -21.34 51.71 -30.45
N PRO A 54 -22.38 51.10 -31.07
CA PRO A 54 -23.59 51.83 -31.40
C PRO A 54 -24.28 52.19 -30.09
N SER A 55 -24.51 53.48 -29.87
CA SER A 55 -25.27 53.97 -28.73
C SER A 55 -26.72 53.49 -28.79
N LEU A 56 -27.25 53.18 -27.62
CA LEU A 56 -28.65 52.82 -27.34
C LEU A 56 -29.69 53.89 -27.75
N SER A 57 -29.26 54.96 -28.43
CA SER A 57 -30.06 56.06 -28.97
C SER A 57 -30.37 55.92 -30.47
N GLN A 58 -29.91 54.86 -31.17
CA GLN A 58 -30.26 54.60 -32.57
C GLN A 58 -31.36 53.53 -32.77
N ILE A 59 -31.80 52.82 -31.73
CA ILE A 59 -32.91 51.85 -31.77
C ILE A 59 -34.25 52.54 -31.44
N SER A 60 -34.41 53.84 -31.75
CA SER A 60 -35.60 54.62 -31.38
C SER A 60 -36.33 55.29 -32.54
N ARG A 61 -36.05 54.94 -33.80
CA ARG A 61 -36.87 55.42 -34.93
C ARG A 61 -37.03 54.37 -36.02
N ARG A 62 -38.09 53.57 -35.87
CA ARG A 62 -39.00 53.08 -36.92
C ARG A 62 -39.81 51.91 -36.35
N ILE A 63 -40.68 52.23 -35.40
CA ILE A 63 -41.87 51.41 -35.16
C ILE A 63 -42.94 52.06 -36.04
N ASN A 64 -43.12 51.51 -37.24
CA ASN A 64 -44.30 51.81 -38.05
C ASN A 64 -45.49 51.15 -37.35
N PHE A 65 -46.28 51.97 -36.66
CA PHE A 65 -47.62 51.61 -36.20
C PHE A 65 -48.58 51.82 -37.38
N ASP A 66 -48.72 50.84 -38.28
CA ASP A 66 -49.88 50.81 -39.19
C ASP A 66 -50.13 49.46 -39.89
N ASP A 67 -50.03 48.32 -39.19
CA ASP A 67 -50.46 47.02 -39.74
C ASP A 67 -51.56 46.32 -38.92
N SER A 68 -52.14 47.00 -37.92
CA SER A 68 -53.19 46.42 -37.06
C SER A 68 -54.62 46.56 -37.61
N LEU A 69 -54.82 46.96 -38.86
CA LEU A 69 -56.16 47.09 -39.46
C LEU A 69 -56.25 46.41 -40.82
N ASN A 70 -56.01 45.09 -40.84
CA ASN A 70 -56.55 44.23 -41.90
C ASN A 70 -56.88 42.82 -41.37
N SER A 71 -57.58 42.77 -40.24
CA SER A 71 -58.25 41.57 -39.74
C SER A 71 -59.69 41.49 -40.26
N SER A 72 -59.87 41.45 -41.58
CA SER A 72 -61.12 40.94 -42.13
C SER A 72 -60.89 40.32 -43.51
N SER A 73 -61.20 39.03 -43.61
CA SER A 73 -61.23 38.19 -44.83
C SER A 73 -59.95 37.50 -45.31
N THR A 74 -59.03 37.11 -44.42
CA THR A 74 -58.19 35.94 -44.76
C THR A 74 -59.09 34.71 -44.80
N SER A 75 -59.23 34.14 -46.00
CA SER A 75 -60.09 32.97 -46.24
C SER A 75 -59.81 31.87 -45.20
N PRO A 76 -60.83 31.13 -44.74
CA PRO A 76 -60.66 30.05 -43.77
C PRO A 76 -59.55 29.06 -44.17
N ASN A 77 -59.30 28.91 -45.48
CA ASN A 77 -58.23 28.08 -46.03
C ASN A 77 -56.81 28.49 -45.61
N ILE A 78 -56.51 29.77 -45.35
CA ILE A 78 -55.15 30.21 -44.96
C ILE A 78 -54.88 29.87 -43.48
N LYS A 79 -55.86 30.10 -42.60
CA LYS A 79 -55.76 29.70 -41.18
C LYS A 79 -55.68 28.19 -41.00
N VAL A 80 -56.41 27.44 -41.81
CA VAL A 80 -56.33 25.97 -41.83
C VAL A 80 -54.93 25.53 -42.30
N LEU A 81 -54.30 26.24 -43.23
CA LEU A 81 -52.96 25.93 -43.72
C LEU A 81 -51.88 26.22 -42.66
N GLU A 82 -51.95 27.38 -41.98
CA GLU A 82 -51.04 27.72 -40.88
C GLU A 82 -51.16 26.73 -39.72
N LEU A 83 -52.39 26.39 -39.30
CA LEU A 83 -52.62 25.36 -38.28
C LEU A 83 -52.10 24.00 -38.73
N LYS A 84 -52.21 23.65 -40.01
CA LYS A 84 -51.69 22.39 -40.53
C LYS A 84 -50.15 22.35 -40.53
N GLU A 85 -49.49 23.44 -40.90
CA GLU A 85 -48.02 23.55 -40.83
C GLU A 85 -47.53 23.52 -39.37
N GLU A 86 -48.23 24.17 -38.45
CA GLU A 86 -47.93 24.12 -37.01
C GLU A 86 -48.10 22.71 -36.45
N VAL A 87 -49.17 22.01 -36.84
CA VAL A 87 -49.39 20.61 -36.47
C VAL A 87 -48.33 19.68 -37.03
N ASP A 88 -47.92 19.87 -38.29
CA ASP A 88 -46.85 19.07 -38.91
C ASP A 88 -45.49 19.36 -38.26
N SER A 89 -45.23 20.62 -37.87
CA SER A 89 -44.05 21.02 -37.08
C SER A 89 -44.05 20.34 -35.71
N LEU A 90 -45.16 20.40 -34.97
CA LEU A 90 -45.32 19.75 -33.67
C LEU A 90 -45.21 18.22 -33.77
N ARG A 91 -45.71 17.61 -34.85
CA ARG A 91 -45.53 16.17 -35.11
C ARG A 91 -44.07 15.80 -35.35
N ARG A 92 -43.31 16.62 -36.09
CA ARG A 92 -41.86 16.42 -36.25
C ARG A 92 -41.13 16.57 -34.92
N GLN A 93 -41.47 17.58 -34.13
CA GLN A 93 -40.89 17.78 -32.80
C GLN A 93 -41.22 16.61 -31.86
N LEU A 94 -42.47 16.13 -31.85
CA LEU A 94 -42.87 14.95 -31.08
C LEU A 94 -42.11 13.70 -31.53
N SER A 95 -41.96 13.48 -32.84
CA SER A 95 -41.19 12.36 -33.39
C SER A 95 -39.72 12.43 -33.00
N ASN A 96 -39.11 13.62 -33.04
CA ASN A 96 -37.74 13.84 -32.62
C ASN A 96 -37.57 13.59 -31.11
N ALA A 97 -38.46 14.14 -30.29
CA ALA A 97 -38.47 13.90 -28.85
C ALA A 97 -38.66 12.41 -28.49
N GLN A 98 -39.52 11.68 -29.22
CA GLN A 98 -39.66 10.23 -29.07
C GLN A 98 -38.38 9.48 -29.45
N SER A 99 -37.68 9.92 -30.50
CA SER A 99 -36.39 9.34 -30.89
C SER A 99 -35.31 9.60 -29.82
N ASP A 100 -35.30 10.80 -29.23
CA ASP A 100 -34.37 11.18 -28.18
C ASP A 100 -34.68 10.43 -26.88
N ILE A 101 -35.95 10.24 -26.52
CA ILE A 101 -36.33 9.40 -25.37
C ILE A 101 -35.86 7.96 -25.58
N LYS A 102 -36.03 7.39 -26.77
CA LYS A 102 -35.51 6.05 -27.08
C LYS A 102 -33.99 6.00 -26.96
N ARG A 103 -33.29 7.03 -27.46
CA ARG A 103 -31.83 7.15 -27.35
C ARG A 103 -31.38 7.26 -25.90
N LEU A 104 -32.02 8.12 -25.10
CA LEU A 104 -31.72 8.31 -23.68
C LEU A 104 -31.99 7.04 -22.87
N LYS A 105 -33.11 6.35 -23.11
CA LYS A 105 -33.38 5.04 -22.49
C LYS A 105 -32.31 4.01 -22.81
N SER A 106 -31.84 3.95 -24.06
CA SER A 106 -30.73 3.05 -24.42
C SER A 106 -29.40 3.42 -23.77
N LEU A 107 -29.18 4.71 -23.45
CA LEU A 107 -27.99 5.17 -22.74
C LEU A 107 -28.11 4.90 -21.23
N GLU A 108 -29.30 5.09 -20.66
CA GLU A 108 -29.61 4.74 -19.28
C GLU A 108 -29.44 3.24 -19.03
N GLU A 109 -29.95 2.39 -19.91
CA GLU A 109 -29.81 0.94 -19.83
C GLU A 109 -28.33 0.52 -19.89
N LYS A 110 -27.55 1.09 -20.82
CA LYS A 110 -26.09 0.88 -20.87
C LYS A 110 -25.36 1.39 -19.63
N GLY A 111 -25.77 2.54 -19.09
CA GLY A 111 -25.22 3.09 -17.87
C GLY A 111 -25.49 2.19 -16.67
N LYS A 112 -26.69 1.59 -16.61
CA LYS A 112 -27.08 0.62 -15.59
C LYS A 112 -26.28 -0.68 -15.71
N GLU A 113 -26.15 -1.23 -16.91
CA GLU A 113 -25.29 -2.40 -17.18
C GLU A 113 -23.84 -2.14 -16.74
N GLN A 114 -23.30 -0.95 -17.04
CA GLN A 114 -21.94 -0.58 -16.64
C GLN A 114 -21.81 -0.42 -15.11
N ALA A 115 -22.81 0.16 -14.45
CA ALA A 115 -22.84 0.27 -12.99
C ALA A 115 -22.89 -1.11 -12.31
N ASP A 116 -23.71 -2.03 -12.82
CA ASP A 116 -23.81 -3.40 -12.31
C ASP A 116 -22.48 -4.15 -12.49
N LEU A 117 -21.80 -3.94 -13.62
CA LEU A 117 -20.49 -4.54 -13.91
C LEU A 117 -19.41 -4.03 -12.95
N LEU A 118 -19.33 -2.71 -12.74
CA LEU A 118 -18.43 -2.11 -11.75
C LEU A 118 -18.74 -2.56 -10.33
N GLN A 119 -20.01 -2.70 -9.97
CA GLN A 119 -20.42 -3.18 -8.64
C GLN A 119 -20.03 -4.65 -8.42
N SER A 120 -20.10 -5.48 -9.46
CA SER A 120 -19.61 -6.85 -9.43
C SER A 120 -18.08 -6.92 -9.27
N GLU A 121 -17.34 -6.01 -9.92
CA GLU A 121 -15.88 -5.90 -9.83
C GLU A 121 -15.43 -5.44 -8.43
N ILE A 122 -16.07 -4.40 -7.88
CA ILE A 122 -15.83 -3.93 -6.51
C ILE A 122 -16.09 -5.06 -5.50
N SER A 123 -17.17 -5.82 -5.68
CA SER A 123 -17.49 -6.98 -4.84
C SER A 123 -16.43 -8.09 -4.97
N GLY A 124 -15.87 -8.28 -6.16
CA GLY A 124 -14.74 -9.18 -6.42
C GLY A 124 -13.48 -8.74 -5.68
N LEU A 125 -13.08 -7.47 -5.86
CA LEU A 125 -11.88 -6.90 -5.24
C LEU A 125 -11.97 -6.89 -3.71
N LYS A 126 -13.14 -6.61 -3.13
CA LYS A 126 -13.36 -6.70 -1.66
C LYS A 126 -13.12 -8.11 -1.14
N ARG A 127 -13.62 -9.14 -1.84
CA ARG A 127 -13.39 -10.54 -1.46
C ARG A 127 -11.91 -10.91 -1.55
N GLU A 128 -11.22 -10.47 -2.60
CA GLU A 128 -9.78 -10.73 -2.76
C GLU A 128 -8.95 -10.01 -1.70
N LEU A 129 -9.28 -8.76 -1.36
CA LEU A 129 -8.60 -8.02 -0.30
C LEU A 129 -8.75 -8.69 1.07
N ILE A 130 -9.96 -9.16 1.42
CA ILE A 130 -10.20 -9.91 2.66
C ILE A 130 -9.40 -11.23 2.67
N LYS A 131 -9.29 -11.89 1.51
CA LYS A 131 -8.53 -13.12 1.37
C LYS A 131 -7.03 -12.88 1.54
N GLN A 132 -6.50 -11.81 0.94
CA GLN A 132 -5.11 -11.39 1.11
C GLN A 132 -4.80 -11.02 2.57
N SER A 133 -5.64 -10.17 3.20
CA SER A 133 -5.40 -9.77 4.58
C SER A 133 -5.44 -10.94 5.56
N ARG A 134 -6.34 -11.92 5.35
CA ARG A 134 -6.36 -13.15 6.15
C ARG A 134 -5.13 -14.01 5.93
N ASN A 135 -4.67 -14.15 4.69
CA ASN A 135 -3.48 -14.95 4.39
C ASN A 135 -2.21 -14.35 5.00
N ASP A 136 -2.08 -13.02 4.99
CA ASP A 136 -0.94 -12.32 5.59
C ASP A 136 -0.91 -12.53 7.12
N ILE A 137 -2.04 -12.33 7.80
CA ILE A 137 -2.16 -12.56 9.26
C ILE A 137 -1.87 -14.03 9.62
N ILE A 138 -2.42 -14.98 8.85
CA ILE A 138 -2.16 -16.41 9.08
C ILE A 138 -0.68 -16.74 8.81
N GLY A 139 -0.05 -16.09 7.84
CA GLY A 139 1.37 -16.20 7.56
C GLY A 139 2.22 -15.74 8.74
N ASP A 140 1.93 -14.56 9.27
CA ASP A 140 2.62 -13.99 10.43
C ASP A 140 2.46 -14.87 11.67
N MET A 141 1.24 -15.34 11.96
CA MET A 141 0.98 -16.25 13.09
C MET A 141 1.70 -17.59 12.94
N LYS A 142 1.81 -18.14 11.73
CA LYS A 142 2.58 -19.37 11.47
C LYS A 142 4.07 -19.17 11.68
N GLN A 143 4.60 -18.00 11.33
CA GLN A 143 5.99 -17.65 11.58
C GLN A 143 6.26 -17.52 13.09
N GLU A 144 5.42 -16.78 13.83
CA GLU A 144 5.53 -16.67 15.28
C GLU A 144 5.45 -18.04 15.98
N LEU A 145 4.51 -18.88 15.56
CA LEU A 145 4.39 -20.24 16.09
C LEU A 145 5.65 -21.07 15.82
N SER A 146 6.24 -20.94 14.63
CA SER A 146 7.48 -21.63 14.27
C SER A 146 8.67 -21.16 15.12
N GLU A 147 8.74 -19.85 15.42
CA GLU A 147 9.76 -19.28 16.30
C GLU A 147 9.60 -19.76 17.75
N ILE A 148 8.36 -19.82 18.25
CA ILE A 148 8.06 -20.36 19.60
C ILE A 148 8.43 -21.85 19.69
N VAL A 149 8.10 -22.65 18.68
CA VAL A 149 8.45 -24.08 18.63
C VAL A 149 9.97 -24.26 18.62
N ARG A 150 10.71 -23.47 17.82
CA ARG A 150 12.17 -23.50 17.78
C ARG A 150 12.77 -23.12 19.15
N SER A 151 12.30 -22.04 19.76
CA SER A 151 12.74 -21.61 21.08
C SER A 151 12.50 -22.68 22.14
N ARG A 152 11.32 -23.30 22.15
CA ARG A 152 11.00 -24.42 23.05
C ARG A 152 11.97 -25.58 22.89
N ASP A 153 12.31 -25.95 21.65
CA ASP A 153 13.21 -27.08 21.38
C ASP A 153 14.65 -26.76 21.80
N GLU A 154 15.10 -25.52 21.62
CA GLU A 154 16.38 -25.02 22.15
C GLU A 154 16.43 -25.10 23.69
N TRP A 155 15.37 -24.66 24.38
CA TRP A 155 15.26 -24.76 25.84
C TRP A 155 15.24 -26.21 26.32
N ARG A 156 14.53 -27.10 25.61
CA ARG A 156 14.51 -28.53 25.90
C ARG A 156 15.91 -29.14 25.74
N GLU A 157 16.63 -28.79 24.69
CA GLU A 157 18.00 -29.25 24.50
C GLU A 157 18.95 -28.72 25.58
N ALA A 158 18.86 -27.42 25.91
CA ALA A 158 19.64 -26.80 26.97
C ALA A 158 19.38 -27.48 28.33
N SER A 159 18.11 -27.75 28.66
CA SER A 159 17.72 -28.51 29.85
C SER A 159 18.33 -29.92 29.85
N GLY A 160 18.29 -30.63 28.72
CA GLY A 160 18.93 -31.94 28.57
C GLY A 160 20.46 -31.92 28.74
N ARG A 161 21.14 -30.84 28.28
CA ARG A 161 22.58 -30.64 28.53
C ARG A 161 22.84 -30.37 30.01
N PHE A 162 22.04 -29.49 30.64
CA PHE A 162 22.15 -29.18 32.07
C PHE A 162 21.97 -30.44 32.93
N HIS A 163 20.95 -31.25 32.64
CA HIS A 163 20.72 -32.51 33.35
C HIS A 163 21.92 -33.48 33.23
N ARG A 164 22.54 -33.59 32.05
CA ARG A 164 23.75 -34.40 31.87
C ARG A 164 24.92 -33.87 32.70
N TYR A 165 25.16 -32.56 32.72
CA TYR A 165 26.20 -31.97 33.57
C TYR A 165 25.95 -32.20 35.05
N PHE A 166 24.68 -32.08 35.46
CA PHE A 166 24.24 -32.34 36.81
C PHE A 166 24.51 -33.80 37.22
N GLN A 167 24.11 -34.78 36.41
CA GLN A 167 24.38 -36.21 36.69
C GLN A 167 25.89 -36.51 36.75
N CYS A 168 26.68 -35.90 35.87
CA CYS A 168 28.15 -36.01 35.91
C CYS A 168 28.72 -35.44 37.22
N ALA A 169 28.24 -34.28 37.67
CA ALA A 169 28.67 -33.66 38.93
C ALA A 169 28.30 -34.53 40.14
N LYS A 170 27.06 -35.05 40.17
CA LYS A 170 26.55 -35.98 41.18
C LYS A 170 27.42 -37.25 41.26
N ALA A 171 27.72 -37.87 40.11
CA ALA A 171 28.57 -39.07 40.05
C ALA A 171 29.99 -38.78 40.56
N ARG A 172 30.59 -37.65 40.18
CA ARG A 172 31.92 -37.24 40.66
C ARG A 172 31.94 -36.99 42.17
N LEU A 173 30.89 -36.37 42.72
CA LEU A 173 30.76 -36.16 44.16
C LEU A 173 30.66 -37.48 44.92
N LEU A 174 29.89 -38.45 44.42
CA LEU A 174 29.78 -39.78 45.03
C LEU A 174 31.11 -40.53 45.02
N VAL A 175 31.87 -40.46 43.92
CA VAL A 175 33.21 -41.07 43.84
C VAL A 175 34.17 -40.40 44.83
N ALA A 176 34.15 -39.07 44.91
CA ALA A 176 34.98 -38.33 45.86
C ALA A 176 34.63 -38.68 47.32
N GLU A 177 33.34 -38.79 47.64
CA GLU A 177 32.85 -39.21 48.95
C GLU A 177 33.38 -40.61 49.31
N GLN A 178 33.25 -41.56 48.38
CA GLN A 178 33.70 -42.94 48.55
C GLN A 178 35.22 -43.02 48.77
N GLU A 179 36.01 -42.29 47.98
CA GLU A 179 37.47 -42.23 48.13
C GLU A 179 37.89 -41.67 49.50
N LEU A 180 37.26 -40.57 49.94
CA LEU A 180 37.58 -39.95 51.22
C LEU A 180 37.21 -40.86 52.40
N ARG A 181 36.09 -41.59 52.31
CA ARG A 181 35.75 -42.65 53.28
C ARG A 181 36.78 -43.76 53.31
N CYS A 182 37.17 -44.31 52.15
CA CYS A 182 38.14 -45.40 52.06
C CYS A 182 39.51 -45.02 52.63
N LYS A 183 39.93 -43.76 52.48
CA LYS A 183 41.23 -43.26 52.97
C LYS A 183 41.20 -42.79 54.42
N GLY A 184 40.04 -42.80 55.09
CA GLY A 184 39.90 -42.31 56.48
C GLY A 184 40.01 -40.79 56.62
N TYR A 185 40.01 -40.04 55.52
CA TYR A 185 40.04 -38.57 55.47
C TYR A 185 38.64 -37.98 55.42
N PHE A 186 37.66 -38.64 56.04
CA PHE A 186 36.27 -38.20 56.08
C PHE A 186 35.98 -37.56 57.43
N PRO A 187 36.42 -36.30 57.69
CA PRO A 187 36.07 -35.63 58.92
C PRO A 187 34.55 -35.40 58.96
N GLY A 188 33.93 -35.57 60.13
CA GLY A 188 32.46 -35.60 60.25
C GLY A 188 31.73 -34.35 59.73
N ASN A 189 32.41 -33.20 59.69
CA ASN A 189 31.89 -31.95 59.14
C ASN A 189 31.85 -31.94 57.60
N LEU A 190 32.85 -32.52 56.92
CA LEU A 190 32.85 -32.64 55.45
C LEU A 190 31.83 -33.68 54.98
N GLY A 191 31.63 -34.74 55.78
CA GLY A 191 30.60 -35.73 55.52
C GLY A 191 29.19 -35.18 55.55
N GLN A 192 28.89 -34.31 56.52
CA GLN A 192 27.60 -33.63 56.58
C GLN A 192 27.39 -32.71 55.37
N LEU A 193 28.41 -31.93 54.97
CA LEU A 193 28.31 -31.05 53.80
C LEU A 193 28.09 -31.82 52.48
N LEU A 194 28.68 -33.00 52.33
CA LEU A 194 28.46 -33.87 51.16
C LEU A 194 27.05 -34.49 51.15
N ILE A 195 26.54 -34.89 52.32
CA ILE A 195 25.18 -35.39 52.48
C ILE A 195 24.16 -34.28 52.18
N ASP A 196 24.38 -33.08 52.72
CA ASP A 196 23.52 -31.92 52.49
C ASP A 196 23.52 -31.54 51.00
N ALA A 197 24.69 -31.48 50.37
CA ALA A 197 24.80 -31.23 48.92
C ALA A 197 24.09 -32.32 48.09
N SER A 198 24.22 -33.58 48.47
CA SER A 198 23.52 -34.69 47.80
C SER A 198 22.00 -34.62 48.00
N SER A 199 21.52 -34.18 49.16
CA SER A 199 20.09 -33.99 49.45
C SER A 199 19.52 -32.83 48.62
N THR A 200 20.22 -31.69 48.59
CA THR A 200 19.84 -30.54 47.75
C THR A 200 19.80 -30.90 46.27
N LEU A 201 20.75 -31.72 45.79
CA LEU A 201 20.68 -32.27 44.42
C LEU A 201 19.43 -33.15 44.23
N GLY A 202 19.11 -34.04 45.16
CA GLY A 202 17.93 -34.90 45.07
C GLY A 202 16.61 -34.11 45.04
N GLU A 203 16.50 -33.04 45.83
CA GLU A 203 15.33 -32.15 45.84
C GLU A 203 15.18 -31.37 44.53
N LEU A 204 16.29 -30.89 43.95
CA LEU A 204 16.28 -30.23 42.63
C LEU A 204 15.86 -31.19 41.51
N GLU A 205 16.29 -32.45 41.56
CA GLU A 205 15.90 -33.49 40.60
C GLU A 205 14.40 -33.83 40.72
N ALA A 206 13.88 -33.98 41.94
CA ALA A 206 12.46 -34.22 42.18
C ALA A 206 11.58 -33.05 41.69
N ASN A 207 11.98 -31.81 41.96
CA ASN A 207 11.25 -30.61 41.52
C ASN A 207 11.24 -30.48 39.99
N CYS A 208 12.35 -30.79 39.31
CA CYS A 208 12.42 -30.79 37.85
C CYS A 208 11.49 -31.83 37.21
N VAL A 209 11.41 -33.03 37.78
CA VAL A 209 10.53 -34.10 37.27
C VAL A 209 9.06 -33.74 37.48
N GLN A 210 8.72 -33.19 38.65
CA GLN A 210 7.35 -32.80 38.98
C GLN A 210 6.84 -31.66 38.07
N GLN A 211 7.69 -30.67 37.82
CA GLN A 211 7.36 -29.53 36.96
C GLN A 211 7.20 -29.96 35.49
N ALA A 212 8.05 -30.89 35.02
CA ALA A 212 7.94 -31.44 33.67
C ALA A 212 6.68 -32.28 33.46
N THR A 213 6.18 -33.00 34.47
CA THR A 213 4.93 -33.74 34.39
C THR A 213 3.70 -32.83 34.41
N ASP A 214 3.72 -31.79 35.25
CA ASP A 214 2.59 -30.84 35.34
C ASP A 214 2.44 -30.04 34.04
N ASP A 215 3.56 -29.60 33.43
CA ASP A 215 3.54 -28.87 32.15
C ASP A 215 3.06 -29.74 30.97
N PHE A 216 3.34 -31.05 31.00
CA PHE A 216 2.88 -31.99 29.97
C PHE A 216 1.36 -32.20 30.02
N ASP A 217 0.81 -32.32 31.23
CA ASP A 217 -0.64 -32.48 31.46
C ASP A 217 -1.44 -31.22 31.09
N VAL A 218 -0.86 -30.02 31.27
CA VAL A 218 -1.49 -28.77 30.81
C VAL A 218 -1.43 -28.66 29.28
N MET A 219 -0.32 -29.02 28.64
CA MET A 219 -0.21 -28.98 27.18
C MET A 219 -1.17 -29.94 26.48
N ASP A 220 -1.30 -31.18 26.98
CA ASP A 220 -2.16 -32.19 26.36
C ASP A 220 -3.64 -31.79 26.40
N ARG A 221 -4.07 -31.11 27.48
CA ARG A 221 -5.43 -30.53 27.59
C ARG A 221 -5.64 -29.38 26.61
N THR A 222 -4.68 -28.46 26.50
CA THR A 222 -4.79 -27.33 25.56
C THR A 222 -4.86 -27.81 24.11
N GLN A 223 -4.11 -28.86 23.75
CA GLN A 223 -4.10 -29.42 22.40
C GLN A 223 -5.42 -30.14 22.08
N GLN A 224 -6.01 -30.85 23.04
CA GLN A 224 -7.35 -31.44 22.90
C GLN A 224 -8.46 -30.42 22.71
N ASP A 225 -8.37 -29.24 23.36
CA ASP A 225 -9.35 -28.16 23.21
C ASP A 225 -9.20 -27.44 21.86
N THR A 226 -7.98 -27.35 21.33
CA THR A 226 -7.71 -26.74 20.01
C THR A 226 -8.23 -27.62 18.88
N ASP A 227 -8.02 -28.94 18.96
CA ASP A 227 -8.51 -29.90 17.95
C ASP A 227 -10.05 -30.03 17.96
N ARG A 228 -10.70 -29.81 19.11
CA ARG A 228 -12.17 -29.72 19.19
C ARG A 228 -12.73 -28.43 18.58
N SER A 229 -11.99 -27.34 18.64
CA SER A 229 -12.39 -26.05 18.03
C SER A 229 -12.20 -26.05 16.51
N ALA A 230 -11.23 -26.79 15.97
CA ALA A 230 -10.92 -26.79 14.54
C ALA A 230 -11.92 -27.58 13.67
N HIS A 231 -12.82 -28.37 14.29
CA HIS A 231 -13.72 -29.28 13.56
C HIS A 231 -15.16 -28.77 13.38
N VAL A 232 -15.46 -27.52 13.75
CA VAL A 232 -16.84 -26.99 13.76
C VAL A 232 -17.15 -26.01 12.61
N ASP A 233 -16.18 -25.45 11.88
CA ASP A 233 -16.44 -24.24 11.07
C ASP A 233 -16.37 -24.37 9.53
N ASP A 234 -16.27 -25.58 8.96
CA ASP A 234 -16.17 -25.73 7.49
C ASP A 234 -17.51 -25.97 6.75
N GLU A 235 -18.65 -26.16 7.44
CA GLU A 235 -19.95 -26.40 6.77
C GLU A 235 -21.05 -25.35 6.98
N ASP A 236 -20.89 -24.32 7.82
CA ASP A 236 -22.02 -23.42 8.19
C ASP A 236 -21.82 -21.93 7.84
N ALA A 237 -20.89 -21.61 6.92
CA ALA A 237 -20.70 -20.26 6.39
C ALA A 237 -21.58 -19.93 5.17
N SER A 238 -22.69 -20.66 4.97
CA SER A 238 -23.78 -20.28 4.05
C SER A 238 -25.00 -19.77 4.83
N MET A 239 -24.80 -18.85 5.76
CA MET A 239 -25.90 -18.05 6.32
C MET A 239 -26.33 -17.04 5.26
N VAL A 240 -27.35 -17.46 4.52
CA VAL A 240 -28.23 -16.68 3.66
C VAL A 240 -28.63 -15.39 4.38
N PHE A 241 -28.20 -14.25 3.86
CA PHE A 241 -28.84 -12.96 4.16
C PHE A 241 -30.17 -12.97 3.41
N ASP A 242 -31.23 -13.45 4.06
CA ASP A 242 -32.60 -13.28 3.60
C ASP A 242 -32.92 -11.77 3.63
N GLU A 243 -33.23 -11.23 2.45
CA GLU A 243 -33.84 -9.91 2.28
C GLU A 243 -35.13 -9.82 3.12
N PRO A 244 -35.35 -8.72 3.86
CA PRO A 244 -36.64 -8.54 4.54
C PRO A 244 -37.72 -8.25 3.50
N GLU A 245 -38.62 -9.21 3.33
CA GLU A 245 -39.84 -9.09 2.54
C GLU A 245 -40.63 -7.82 2.89
N GLU A 246 -41.02 -7.10 1.84
CA GLU A 246 -41.95 -5.97 1.87
C GLU A 246 -43.30 -6.39 2.47
N HIS A 247 -43.53 -6.05 3.73
CA HIS A 247 -44.87 -6.09 4.31
C HIS A 247 -45.75 -5.01 3.66
N ARG A 248 -46.56 -5.46 2.69
CA ARG A 248 -47.78 -4.80 2.22
C ARG A 248 -48.68 -4.46 3.42
N PHE A 249 -48.74 -3.19 3.82
CA PHE A 249 -49.87 -2.69 4.60
C PHE A 249 -50.91 -2.05 3.68
N ARG A 250 -52.06 -2.74 3.63
CA ARG A 250 -53.31 -2.33 3.04
C ARG A 250 -53.86 -1.05 3.66
N GLU A 251 -54.47 -0.27 2.79
CA GLU A 251 -55.40 0.83 3.04
C GLU A 251 -56.41 0.57 4.16
N SER A 252 -56.72 1.61 4.94
CA SER A 252 -58.03 1.80 5.55
C SER A 252 -58.33 3.29 5.73
N ILE A 253 -59.31 3.70 4.93
CA ILE A 253 -60.02 4.97 4.83
C ILE A 253 -60.69 5.35 6.17
N SER A 254 -60.70 6.64 6.54
CA SER A 254 -61.91 7.42 6.96
C SER A 254 -61.61 8.77 7.65
N PRO A 255 -62.56 9.73 7.66
CA PRO A 255 -62.27 11.16 7.43
C PRO A 255 -62.86 12.17 8.47
N ILE A 256 -62.64 13.48 8.21
CA ILE A 256 -63.38 14.70 8.68
C ILE A 256 -62.95 15.30 10.06
N PRO A 257 -63.07 16.63 10.39
CA PRO A 257 -63.41 17.85 9.63
C PRO A 257 -62.44 19.05 9.74
N SER A 258 -62.65 19.98 8.78
CA SER A 258 -62.48 21.44 8.80
C SER A 258 -62.64 22.16 10.16
N PHE A 259 -61.85 23.22 10.43
CA PHE A 259 -62.30 24.55 10.92
C PHE A 259 -61.12 25.54 11.09
N GLY A 260 -61.35 26.82 10.73
CA GLY A 260 -60.59 28.00 11.19
C GLY A 260 -59.64 28.59 10.13
N GLN A 261 -60.08 29.41 9.17
CA GLN A 261 -60.47 30.82 9.31
C GLN A 261 -59.29 31.74 9.71
N GLY A 262 -58.85 32.54 8.74
CA GLY A 262 -57.84 33.58 8.88
C GLY A 262 -57.79 34.40 7.60
N ASP A 263 -58.73 35.35 7.51
CA ASP A 263 -58.77 36.43 6.53
C ASP A 263 -57.48 37.26 6.54
N GLU A 264 -57.00 37.66 5.36
CA GLU A 264 -56.65 39.06 5.06
C GLU A 264 -56.46 39.27 3.55
N THR A 265 -57.55 39.71 2.93
CA THR A 265 -57.69 40.86 2.00
C THR A 265 -56.61 41.20 0.95
N MET A 266 -57.11 41.18 -0.30
CA MET A 266 -57.13 42.30 -1.27
C MET A 266 -55.80 42.77 -1.88
N ALA A 267 -55.56 42.37 -3.14
CA ALA A 267 -55.46 43.34 -4.25
C ALA A 267 -55.42 42.60 -5.59
N SER A 268 -56.37 42.98 -6.45
CA SER A 268 -56.33 42.73 -7.89
C SER A 268 -55.06 43.28 -8.51
N ASN A 269 -54.44 42.55 -9.44
CA ASN A 269 -54.02 43.10 -10.71
C ASN A 269 -53.87 41.99 -11.76
N GLN A 270 -54.72 42.09 -12.77
CA GLN A 270 -54.56 41.48 -14.08
C GLN A 270 -53.25 41.96 -14.71
N SER A 271 -52.81 41.22 -15.74
CA SER A 271 -51.74 41.54 -16.70
C SER A 271 -50.31 41.58 -16.15
N VAL A 272 -49.55 40.49 -16.37
CA VAL A 272 -48.31 40.45 -17.18
C VAL A 272 -48.04 38.97 -17.52
N SER A 273 -48.42 38.54 -18.74
CA SER A 273 -48.04 37.25 -19.33
C SER A 273 -47.19 37.48 -20.59
N ILE A 274 -46.32 38.48 -20.56
CA ILE A 274 -45.44 38.85 -21.67
C ILE A 274 -44.11 39.31 -21.09
N LEU A 275 -43.21 38.38 -20.79
CA LEU A 275 -41.75 38.64 -20.63
C LEU A 275 -40.98 37.30 -20.55
N LEU A 276 -41.17 36.42 -21.55
CA LEU A 276 -40.37 35.20 -21.73
C LEU A 276 -39.78 35.12 -23.15
N ASN A 277 -39.27 36.24 -23.67
CA ASN A 277 -38.53 36.29 -24.94
C ASN A 277 -37.17 36.99 -24.81
N SER A 278 -36.52 36.87 -23.66
CA SER A 278 -35.10 37.19 -23.49
C SER A 278 -34.49 36.05 -22.70
N THR A 279 -33.67 35.20 -23.35
CA THR A 279 -32.61 34.37 -22.72
C THR A 279 -32.00 33.28 -23.63
N LEU A 280 -32.18 33.27 -24.95
CA LEU A 280 -31.40 32.31 -25.78
C LEU A 280 -29.88 32.62 -25.79
N ALA A 281 -29.49 33.86 -25.48
CA ALA A 281 -28.09 34.24 -25.27
C ALA A 281 -27.61 33.97 -23.82
N ASN A 282 -28.51 34.01 -22.84
CA ASN A 282 -28.14 33.81 -21.42
C ASN A 282 -27.98 32.33 -21.08
N THR A 283 -28.71 31.41 -21.72
CA THR A 283 -28.51 29.96 -21.52
C THR A 283 -27.13 29.52 -21.98
N SER A 284 -26.58 30.08 -23.07
CA SER A 284 -25.21 29.76 -23.51
C SER A 284 -24.12 30.24 -22.54
N ILE A 285 -24.37 31.34 -21.83
CA ILE A 285 -23.45 31.90 -20.83
C ILE A 285 -23.44 31.06 -19.55
N ASP A 286 -24.58 30.46 -19.18
CA ASP A 286 -24.65 29.59 -18.00
C ASP A 286 -23.99 28.23 -18.26
N TYR A 287 -24.14 27.63 -19.46
CA TYR A 287 -23.39 26.42 -19.82
C TYR A 287 -21.86 26.63 -19.82
N GLU A 288 -21.38 27.79 -20.26
CA GLU A 288 -19.95 28.10 -20.28
C GLU A 288 -19.37 28.32 -18.86
N LYS A 289 -20.20 28.83 -17.94
CA LYS A 289 -19.85 28.95 -16.52
C LYS A 289 -19.83 27.59 -15.84
N ASP A 290 -20.80 26.73 -16.09
CA ASP A 290 -20.87 25.39 -15.50
C ASP A 290 -19.71 24.51 -15.99
N GLU A 291 -19.34 24.59 -17.26
CA GLU A 291 -18.18 23.86 -17.79
C GLU A 291 -16.85 24.38 -17.21
N ARG A 292 -16.76 25.69 -16.93
CA ARG A 292 -15.62 26.29 -16.23
C ARG A 292 -15.56 25.88 -14.77
N ILE A 293 -16.69 25.77 -14.09
CA ILE A 293 -16.79 25.29 -12.71
C ILE A 293 -16.36 23.83 -12.63
N GLN A 294 -16.89 22.95 -13.50
CA GLN A 294 -16.46 21.54 -13.56
C GLN A 294 -14.97 21.39 -13.84
N ARG A 295 -14.39 22.22 -14.72
CA ARG A 295 -12.94 22.23 -14.97
C ARG A 295 -12.15 22.64 -13.73
N LEU A 296 -12.63 23.65 -13.00
CA LEU A 296 -11.98 24.10 -11.76
C LEU A 296 -12.12 23.06 -10.65
N GLU A 297 -13.26 22.39 -10.50
CA GLU A 297 -13.46 21.31 -9.52
C GLU A 297 -12.55 20.11 -9.81
N LEU A 298 -12.41 19.72 -11.08
CA LEU A 298 -11.51 18.65 -11.49
C LEU A 298 -10.04 19.03 -11.32
N GLU A 299 -9.68 20.29 -11.55
CA GLU A 299 -8.34 20.81 -11.24
C GLU A 299 -8.08 20.83 -9.73
N ASN A 300 -9.07 21.21 -8.92
CA ASN A 300 -8.97 21.26 -7.48
C ASN A 300 -8.81 19.85 -6.88
N SER A 301 -9.60 18.88 -7.34
CA SER A 301 -9.46 17.47 -6.97
C SER A 301 -8.07 16.91 -7.31
N ARG A 302 -7.52 17.25 -8.49
CA ARG A 302 -6.14 16.88 -8.85
C ARG A 302 -5.08 17.53 -7.97
N LEU A 303 -5.32 18.74 -7.48
CA LEU A 303 -4.42 19.42 -6.55
C LEU A 303 -4.48 18.80 -5.15
N GLU A 304 -5.67 18.43 -4.68
CA GLU A 304 -5.87 17.69 -3.43
C GLU A 304 -5.14 16.34 -3.46
N ASP A 305 -5.32 15.54 -4.52
CA ASP A 305 -4.59 14.28 -4.73
C ASP A 305 -3.07 14.50 -4.72
N ARG A 306 -2.58 15.60 -5.32
CA ARG A 306 -1.16 15.94 -5.32
C ARG A 306 -0.64 16.30 -3.93
N ILE A 307 -1.42 17.03 -3.15
CA ILE A 307 -1.07 17.40 -1.77
C ILE A 307 -1.03 16.16 -0.90
N GLU A 308 -2.02 15.27 -0.99
CA GLU A 308 -2.06 14.03 -0.23
C GLU A 308 -0.88 13.12 -0.58
N ASN A 309 -0.54 12.99 -1.86
CA ASN A 309 0.65 12.25 -2.30
C ASN A 309 1.96 12.86 -1.76
N LEU A 310 2.07 14.18 -1.68
CA LEU A 310 3.23 14.85 -1.09
C LEU A 310 3.35 14.62 0.41
N ILE A 311 2.22 14.66 1.14
CA ILE A 311 2.17 14.35 2.58
C ILE A 311 2.61 12.91 2.83
N ASN A 312 2.04 11.95 2.10
CA ASN A 312 2.40 10.54 2.20
C ASN A 312 3.89 10.28 1.86
N HIS A 313 4.44 11.02 0.91
CA HIS A 313 5.86 10.95 0.58
C HIS A 313 6.74 11.52 1.70
N SER A 314 6.34 12.63 2.32
CA SER A 314 7.01 13.21 3.48
C SER A 314 7.04 12.24 4.65
N ASP A 315 5.91 11.60 4.96
CA ASP A 315 5.80 10.64 6.06
C ASP A 315 6.67 9.40 5.82
N ARG A 316 6.70 8.88 4.58
CA ARG A 316 7.63 7.79 4.21
C ARG A 316 9.08 8.20 4.37
N ALA A 317 9.45 9.42 3.95
CA ALA A 317 10.82 9.91 4.08
C ALA A 317 11.22 10.06 5.57
N GLN A 318 10.34 10.61 6.40
CA GLN A 318 10.57 10.76 7.84
C GLN A 318 10.70 9.39 8.53
N LYS A 319 9.84 8.41 8.18
CA LYS A 319 9.94 7.04 8.69
C LYS A 319 11.25 6.37 8.26
N SER A 320 11.69 6.59 7.02
CA SER A 320 12.97 6.08 6.52
C SER A 320 14.16 6.67 7.28
N MET A 321 14.16 7.99 7.53
CA MET A 321 15.21 8.64 8.32
C MET A 321 15.27 8.09 9.76
N LEU A 322 14.12 7.89 10.41
CA LEU A 322 14.06 7.33 11.77
C LEU A 322 14.64 5.90 11.81
N MET A 323 14.33 5.09 10.80
CA MET A 323 14.86 3.72 10.70
C MET A 323 16.38 3.71 10.47
N GLU A 324 16.88 4.63 9.65
CA GLU A 324 18.32 4.80 9.40
C GLU A 324 19.06 5.27 10.66
N GLU A 325 18.49 6.20 11.42
CA GLU A 325 19.05 6.64 12.69
C GLU A 325 19.10 5.51 13.73
N LYS A 326 18.02 4.72 13.85
CA LYS A 326 17.98 3.53 14.71
C LYS A 326 19.01 2.50 14.30
N LYS A 327 19.17 2.26 13.00
CA LYS A 327 20.20 1.36 12.46
C LYS A 327 21.61 1.85 12.81
N ASN A 328 21.91 3.13 12.57
CA ASN A 328 23.20 3.73 12.89
C ASN A 328 23.52 3.63 14.41
N ASN A 329 22.52 3.83 15.26
CA ASN A 329 22.66 3.68 16.72
C ASN A 329 22.98 2.22 17.11
N ALA A 330 22.28 1.25 16.50
CA ALA A 330 22.55 -0.16 16.72
C ALA A 330 23.97 -0.54 16.26
N GLU A 331 24.40 -0.09 15.08
CA GLU A 331 25.76 -0.32 14.55
C GLU A 331 26.84 0.27 15.48
N GLN A 332 26.63 1.47 16.03
CA GLN A 332 27.54 2.05 17.01
C GLN A 332 27.63 1.21 18.30
N LYS A 333 26.50 0.68 18.78
CA LYS A 333 26.49 -0.22 19.96
C LYS A 333 27.21 -1.53 19.68
N TYR A 334 27.02 -2.13 18.50
CA TYR A 334 27.72 -3.34 18.08
C TYR A 334 29.23 -3.11 17.98
N ALA A 335 29.67 -2.01 17.35
CA ALA A 335 31.08 -1.66 17.26
C ALA A 335 31.73 -1.44 18.64
N LEU A 336 31.00 -0.86 19.59
CA LEU A 336 31.48 -0.71 20.97
C LEU A 336 31.60 -2.06 21.68
N LEU A 337 30.64 -2.97 21.48
CA LEU A 337 30.64 -4.30 22.07
C LEU A 337 31.79 -5.15 21.51
N GLU A 338 32.02 -5.09 20.20
CA GLU A 338 33.11 -5.77 19.50
C GLU A 338 34.47 -5.30 20.06
N LYS A 339 34.68 -3.99 20.16
CA LYS A 339 35.88 -3.42 20.76
C LYS A 339 36.09 -3.86 22.22
N ASN A 340 35.01 -3.95 23.00
CA ASN A 340 35.09 -4.44 24.38
C ASN A 340 35.47 -5.92 24.44
N MET A 341 34.93 -6.74 23.53
CA MET A 341 35.28 -8.16 23.42
C MET A 341 36.74 -8.34 23.00
N GLU A 342 37.23 -7.57 22.03
CA GLU A 342 38.65 -7.55 21.63
C GLU A 342 39.56 -7.19 22.80
N ASN A 343 39.20 -6.17 23.60
CA ASN A 343 39.96 -5.79 24.79
C ASN A 343 40.00 -6.93 25.82
N ILE A 344 38.87 -7.59 26.08
CA ILE A 344 38.82 -8.73 27.01
C ILE A 344 39.70 -9.88 26.50
N LEU A 345 39.62 -10.21 25.21
CA LEU A 345 40.45 -11.26 24.61
C LEU A 345 41.95 -10.91 24.67
N ALA A 346 42.31 -9.65 24.43
CA ALA A 346 43.67 -9.17 24.56
C ALA A 346 44.19 -9.26 26.00
N GLU A 347 43.37 -8.88 27.00
CA GLU A 347 43.70 -9.03 28.41
C GLU A 347 43.87 -10.51 28.80
N LEU A 348 42.98 -11.39 28.33
CA LEU A 348 43.04 -12.83 28.59
C LEU A 348 44.32 -13.44 28.01
N ASN A 349 44.69 -13.05 26.78
CA ASN A 349 45.94 -13.47 26.14
C ASN A 349 47.19 -12.93 26.85
N SER A 350 47.14 -11.67 27.31
CA SER A 350 48.20 -11.08 28.14
C SER A 350 48.36 -11.84 29.46
N LEU A 351 47.26 -12.17 30.13
CA LEU A 351 47.24 -12.95 31.36
C LEU A 351 47.81 -14.36 31.13
N ARG A 352 47.42 -15.01 30.02
CA ARG A 352 47.92 -16.34 29.61
C ARG A 352 49.42 -16.32 29.35
N SER A 353 49.92 -15.29 28.66
CA SER A 353 51.35 -15.07 28.41
C SER A 353 52.13 -14.81 29.70
N ALA A 354 51.58 -14.00 30.61
CA ALA A 354 52.17 -13.74 31.92
C ALA A 354 52.19 -14.99 32.81
N CYS A 355 51.13 -15.80 32.81
CA CYS A 355 51.07 -17.09 33.50
C CYS A 355 52.08 -18.08 32.93
N SER A 356 52.21 -18.16 31.60
CA SER A 356 53.22 -19.00 30.94
C SER A 356 54.64 -18.59 31.32
N LYS A 357 55.00 -17.30 31.20
CA LYS A 357 56.33 -16.81 31.58
C LYS A 357 56.64 -17.03 33.06
N LYS A 358 55.68 -16.74 33.95
CA LYS A 358 55.87 -16.95 35.39
C LYS A 358 55.92 -18.43 35.77
N LEU A 359 55.27 -19.36 35.06
CA LEU A 359 55.41 -20.79 35.34
C LEU A 359 56.83 -21.31 35.05
N PHE A 360 57.57 -20.67 34.15
CA PHE A 360 58.92 -21.09 33.75
C PHE A 360 60.07 -20.32 34.44
N ASP A 361 59.83 -19.13 35.01
CA ASP A 361 60.85 -18.33 35.73
C ASP A 361 60.95 -18.62 37.26
N ILE A 362 60.28 -19.65 37.79
CA ILE A 362 60.24 -19.97 39.24
C ILE A 362 61.47 -20.80 39.70
N VAL A 363 62.68 -20.47 39.23
CA VAL A 363 63.88 -21.19 39.69
C VAL A 363 64.52 -20.53 40.93
N ASP A 364 64.40 -19.21 41.15
CA ASP A 364 65.31 -18.52 42.10
C ASP A 364 64.71 -17.69 43.26
N THR A 365 63.39 -17.67 43.52
CA THR A 365 62.84 -16.90 44.67
C THR A 365 62.52 -17.77 45.89
N SER A 366 62.85 -17.30 47.09
CA SER A 366 62.62 -18.07 48.33
C SER A 366 61.12 -18.38 48.56
N PRO A 367 60.77 -19.55 49.13
CA PRO A 367 59.40 -20.03 49.24
C PRO A 367 58.45 -19.08 50.01
N GLN A 368 58.99 -18.18 50.84
CA GLN A 368 58.21 -17.27 51.66
C GLN A 368 57.73 -16.02 50.88
N GLY A 369 58.51 -15.56 49.89
CA GLY A 369 58.08 -14.48 48.99
C GLY A 369 56.99 -14.91 48.01
N ARG A 370 57.02 -16.18 47.59
CA ARG A 370 56.03 -16.78 46.67
C ARG A 370 54.62 -16.81 47.28
N SER A 371 54.51 -17.21 48.54
CA SER A 371 53.22 -17.26 49.24
C SER A 371 52.59 -15.87 49.36
N ALA A 372 53.38 -14.85 49.70
CA ALA A 372 52.90 -13.47 49.81
C ALA A 372 52.42 -12.89 48.47
N GLU A 373 53.10 -13.18 47.36
CA GLU A 373 52.68 -12.71 46.03
C GLU A 373 51.40 -13.40 45.56
N VAL A 374 51.25 -14.70 45.81
CA VAL A 374 50.03 -15.45 45.50
C VAL A 374 48.85 -14.94 46.32
N ILE A 375 49.01 -14.72 47.63
CA ILE A 375 47.96 -14.16 48.49
C ILE A 375 47.55 -12.77 47.99
N LYS A 376 48.52 -11.89 47.66
CA LYS A 376 48.21 -10.56 47.13
C LYS A 376 47.43 -10.61 45.80
N ARG A 377 47.73 -11.60 44.95
CA ARG A 377 47.04 -11.80 43.67
C ARG A 377 45.63 -12.36 43.85
N ILE A 378 45.44 -13.29 44.79
CA ILE A 378 44.11 -13.78 45.18
C ILE A 378 43.26 -12.63 45.73
N GLN A 379 43.84 -11.78 46.59
CA GLN A 379 43.14 -10.60 47.12
C GLN A 379 42.70 -9.66 45.99
N SER A 380 43.60 -9.31 45.06
CA SER A 380 43.28 -8.47 43.90
C SER A 380 42.22 -9.08 42.97
N LEU A 381 42.19 -10.41 42.84
CA LEU A 381 41.17 -11.12 42.08
C LEU A 381 39.81 -11.07 42.79
N ASN A 382 39.79 -11.19 44.12
CA ASN A 382 38.55 -11.05 44.88
C ASN A 382 37.99 -9.61 44.80
N ASP A 383 38.84 -8.59 44.93
CA ASP A 383 38.43 -7.19 44.82
C ASP A 383 37.83 -6.88 43.42
N THR A 384 38.39 -7.49 42.36
CA THR A 384 37.87 -7.33 40.99
C THR A 384 36.56 -8.08 40.79
N ILE A 385 36.40 -9.28 41.36
CA ILE A 385 35.14 -10.03 41.34
C ILE A 385 34.04 -9.24 42.06
N GLU A 386 34.30 -8.67 43.24
CA GLU A 386 33.33 -7.84 43.97
C GLU A 386 32.93 -6.60 43.17
N SER A 387 33.88 -5.94 42.51
CA SER A 387 33.62 -4.79 41.63
C SER A 387 32.74 -5.17 40.45
N LEU A 388 33.02 -6.30 39.79
CA LEU A 388 32.22 -6.80 38.67
C LEU A 388 30.81 -7.23 39.11
N GLN A 389 30.67 -7.85 40.28
CA GLN A 389 29.36 -8.18 40.84
C GLN A 389 28.54 -6.92 41.15
N ALA A 390 29.17 -5.87 41.69
CA ALA A 390 28.51 -4.58 41.92
C ALA A 390 28.11 -3.89 40.61
N GLN A 391 28.93 -3.99 39.55
CA GLN A 391 28.58 -3.50 38.22
C GLN A 391 27.41 -4.28 37.62
N LEU A 392 27.42 -5.61 37.73
CA LEU A 392 26.33 -6.47 37.26
C LEU A 392 25.01 -6.13 37.96
N GLY A 393 25.04 -5.89 39.27
CA GLY A 393 23.87 -5.45 40.04
C GLY A 393 23.31 -4.12 39.56
N ARG A 394 24.17 -3.13 39.25
CA ARG A 394 23.75 -1.85 38.68
C ARG A 394 23.12 -2.02 37.30
N VAL A 395 23.77 -2.74 36.39
CA VAL A 395 23.27 -2.99 35.03
C VAL A 395 21.93 -3.74 35.07
N SER A 396 21.77 -4.71 35.97
CA SER A 396 20.49 -5.41 36.17
C SER A 396 19.39 -4.46 36.63
N SER A 397 19.68 -3.56 37.58
CA SER A 397 18.73 -2.55 38.05
C SER A 397 18.35 -1.57 36.94
N ASP A 398 19.31 -1.10 36.15
CA ASP A 398 19.04 -0.19 35.02
C ASP A 398 18.19 -0.87 33.95
N ALA A 399 18.43 -2.16 33.68
CA ALA A 399 17.62 -2.96 32.78
C ALA A 399 16.17 -3.14 33.29
N ASP A 400 15.97 -3.29 34.60
CA ASP A 400 14.64 -3.34 35.21
C ASP A 400 13.89 -2.02 35.10
N VAL A 401 14.58 -0.88 35.25
CA VAL A 401 13.99 0.45 35.04
C VAL A 401 13.59 0.62 33.58
N ALA A 402 14.48 0.33 32.64
CA ALA A 402 14.18 0.43 31.21
C ALA A 402 13.03 -0.49 30.78
N ARG A 403 12.93 -1.70 31.36
CA ARG A 403 11.78 -2.60 31.13
C ARG A 403 10.46 -1.98 31.58
N LYS A 404 10.43 -1.32 32.73
CA LYS A 404 9.22 -0.64 33.23
C LYS A 404 8.82 0.52 32.34
N GLU A 405 9.78 1.34 31.89
CA GLU A 405 9.51 2.45 30.97
C GLU A 405 8.92 1.96 29.63
N VAL A 406 9.42 0.85 29.10
CA VAL A 406 8.88 0.24 27.86
C VAL A 406 7.44 -0.23 28.07
N GLU A 407 7.12 -0.83 29.23
CA GLU A 407 5.76 -1.28 29.54
C GLU A 407 4.78 -0.10 29.69
N GLU A 408 5.22 1.00 30.32
CA GLU A 408 4.45 2.24 30.42
C GLU A 408 4.16 2.84 29.03
N LEU A 409 5.19 2.96 28.18
CA LEU A 409 5.03 3.46 26.80
C LEU A 409 4.13 2.55 25.94
N ARG A 410 4.17 1.23 26.17
CA ARG A 410 3.28 0.27 25.50
C ARG A 410 1.83 0.52 25.91
N GLY A 411 1.57 0.74 27.19
CA GLY A 411 0.24 1.11 27.70
C GLY A 411 -0.28 2.42 27.11
N GLU A 412 0.57 3.46 27.02
CA GLU A 412 0.20 4.74 26.41
C GLU A 412 -0.14 4.59 24.92
N ARG A 413 0.66 3.82 24.17
CA ARG A 413 0.41 3.51 22.76
C ARG A 413 -0.95 2.83 22.60
N ASP A 414 -1.25 1.83 23.42
CA ASP A 414 -2.50 1.06 23.30
C ASP A 414 -3.73 1.95 23.56
N VAL A 415 -3.64 2.87 24.52
CA VAL A 415 -4.68 3.89 24.76
C VAL A 415 -4.84 4.83 23.56
N LEU A 416 -3.74 5.25 22.92
CA LEU A 416 -3.80 6.12 21.74
C LEU A 416 -4.38 5.38 20.52
N CYS A 417 -4.00 4.12 20.30
CA CYS A 417 -4.57 3.28 19.25
C CYS A 417 -6.10 3.16 19.42
N GLY A 418 -6.59 2.88 20.63
CA GLY A 418 -8.04 2.83 20.90
C GLY A 418 -8.76 4.15 20.62
N LYS A 419 -8.11 5.30 20.87
CA LYS A 419 -8.69 6.62 20.53
C LYS A 419 -8.75 6.86 19.02
N ILE A 420 -7.72 6.44 18.27
CA ILE A 420 -7.69 6.56 16.81
C ILE A 420 -8.80 5.71 16.19
N GLU A 421 -8.97 4.47 16.66
CA GLU A 421 -10.05 3.58 16.21
C GLU A 421 -11.44 4.17 16.48
N HIS A 422 -11.65 4.77 17.65
CA HIS A 422 -12.89 5.47 17.98
C HIS A 422 -13.16 6.66 17.04
N LEU A 423 -12.17 7.51 16.79
CA LEU A 423 -12.32 8.67 15.89
C LEU A 423 -12.62 8.26 14.46
N LEU A 424 -11.94 7.22 13.95
CA LEU A 424 -12.21 6.66 12.62
C LEU A 424 -13.62 6.07 12.52
N ALA A 425 -14.13 5.46 13.60
CA ALA A 425 -15.50 4.96 13.63
C ALA A 425 -16.54 6.10 13.62
N GLU A 426 -16.28 7.21 14.32
CA GLU A 426 -17.15 8.40 14.28
C GLU A 426 -17.14 9.09 12.92
N GLU A 427 -15.98 9.24 12.30
CA GLU A 427 -15.84 9.84 10.96
C GLU A 427 -16.62 9.04 9.91
N LYS A 428 -16.42 7.71 9.86
CA LYS A 428 -17.19 6.82 8.97
C LYS A 428 -18.69 6.91 9.21
N LYS A 429 -19.13 7.05 10.46
CA LYS A 429 -20.54 7.21 10.81
C LYS A 429 -21.09 8.56 10.31
N ALA A 430 -20.29 9.63 10.40
CA ALA A 430 -20.66 10.95 9.90
C ALA A 430 -20.76 10.97 8.36
N GLU A 431 -19.81 10.35 7.66
CA GLU A 431 -19.85 10.17 6.20
C GLU A 431 -21.09 9.37 5.77
N LEU A 432 -21.36 8.24 6.41
CA LEU A 432 -22.55 7.42 6.14
C LEU A 432 -23.85 8.23 6.28
N LEU A 433 -23.96 9.03 7.34
CA LEU A 433 -25.11 9.91 7.56
C LEU A 433 -25.23 11.00 6.48
N CYS A 434 -24.11 11.52 5.98
CA CYS A 434 -24.09 12.51 4.91
C CYS A 434 -24.56 11.89 3.58
N SER A 435 -23.99 10.74 3.19
CA SER A 435 -24.41 10.00 1.99
C SER A 435 -25.87 9.57 2.07
N GLN A 436 -26.37 9.18 3.25
CA GLN A 436 -27.77 8.81 3.43
C GLN A 436 -28.72 9.99 3.21
N LYS A 437 -28.32 11.21 3.59
CA LYS A 437 -29.09 12.44 3.29
C LYS A 437 -29.09 12.76 1.80
N GLU A 438 -27.95 12.61 1.13
CA GLU A 438 -27.84 12.85 -0.31
C GLU A 438 -28.73 11.90 -1.11
N VAL A 439 -28.76 10.61 -0.74
CA VAL A 439 -29.67 9.62 -1.35
C VAL A 439 -31.14 10.01 -1.16
N LEU A 440 -31.54 10.53 0.01
CA LEU A 440 -32.91 11.01 0.23
C LEU A 440 -33.26 12.21 -0.67
N VAL A 441 -32.33 13.15 -0.84
CA VAL A 441 -32.52 14.31 -1.74
C VAL A 441 -32.70 13.83 -3.18
N LEU A 442 -31.86 12.92 -3.64
CA LEU A 442 -31.95 12.36 -5.00
C LEU A 442 -33.27 11.59 -5.22
N GLN A 443 -33.77 10.89 -4.21
CA GLN A 443 -35.07 10.22 -4.28
C GLN A 443 -36.24 11.21 -4.41
N ASP A 444 -36.18 12.35 -3.73
CA ASP A 444 -37.19 13.40 -3.84
C ASP A 444 -37.14 14.10 -5.19
N GLU A 445 -35.95 14.35 -5.73
CA GLU A 445 -35.76 14.87 -7.09
C GLU A 445 -36.30 13.91 -8.16
N LEU A 446 -36.05 12.60 -8.01
CA LEU A 446 -36.57 11.58 -8.91
C LEU A 446 -38.11 11.59 -8.94
N LYS A 447 -38.76 11.62 -7.77
CA LYS A 447 -40.24 11.72 -7.67
C LYS A 447 -40.79 13.00 -8.31
N ALA A 448 -40.06 14.11 -8.18
CA ALA A 448 -40.45 15.37 -8.81
C ALA A 448 -40.37 15.29 -10.35
N VAL A 449 -39.34 14.64 -10.89
CA VAL A 449 -39.19 14.41 -12.33
C VAL A 449 -40.26 13.45 -12.86
N GLU A 450 -40.55 12.36 -12.14
CA GLU A 450 -41.63 11.44 -12.49
C GLU A 450 -42.99 12.14 -12.56
N SER A 451 -43.30 13.01 -11.59
CA SER A 451 -44.53 13.79 -11.58
C SER A 451 -44.65 14.71 -12.80
N LYS A 452 -43.56 15.40 -13.17
CA LYS A 452 -43.51 16.26 -14.37
C LYS A 452 -43.69 15.45 -15.65
N LEU A 453 -43.17 14.23 -15.72
CA LEU A 453 -43.33 13.35 -16.88
C LEU A 453 -44.79 12.92 -17.06
N VAL A 454 -45.47 12.57 -15.96
CA VAL A 454 -46.90 12.25 -15.98
C VAL A 454 -47.73 13.43 -16.47
N GLU A 455 -47.43 14.63 -15.98
CA GLU A 455 -48.12 15.87 -16.38
C GLU A 455 -47.91 16.20 -17.87
N ALA A 456 -46.67 16.06 -18.36
CA ALA A 456 -46.35 16.24 -19.78
C ALA A 456 -47.10 15.23 -20.68
N ASN A 457 -47.17 13.97 -20.27
CA ASN A 457 -47.91 12.93 -21.00
C ASN A 457 -49.41 13.21 -21.06
N ALA A 458 -50.01 13.70 -19.96
CA ALA A 458 -51.41 14.10 -19.95
C ALA A 458 -51.68 15.24 -20.96
N LYS A 459 -50.80 16.23 -21.01
CA LYS A 459 -50.89 17.38 -21.95
C LYS A 459 -50.80 16.95 -23.41
N VAL A 460 -49.92 15.99 -23.72
CA VAL A 460 -49.81 15.40 -25.07
C VAL A 460 -51.11 14.72 -25.48
N GLY A 461 -51.74 13.97 -24.57
CA GLY A 461 -53.03 13.33 -24.81
C GLY A 461 -54.15 14.33 -25.10
N GLU A 462 -54.19 15.43 -24.35
CA GLU A 462 -55.18 16.51 -24.53
C GLU A 462 -55.03 17.20 -25.89
N LEU A 463 -53.80 17.54 -26.28
CA LEU A 463 -53.51 18.13 -27.60
C LEU A 463 -53.85 17.18 -28.76
N GLN A 464 -53.59 15.88 -28.61
CA GLN A 464 -54.01 14.88 -29.60
C GLN A 464 -55.53 14.81 -29.76
N ALA A 465 -56.29 14.91 -28.67
CA ALA A 465 -57.74 14.91 -28.71
C ALA A 465 -58.31 16.17 -29.39
N GLN A 466 -57.73 17.35 -29.12
CA GLN A 466 -58.09 18.58 -29.80
C GLN A 466 -57.86 18.50 -31.32
N LEU A 467 -56.74 17.89 -31.74
CA LEU A 467 -56.39 17.68 -33.15
C LEU A 467 -57.39 16.80 -33.90
N GLN A 468 -57.89 15.74 -33.26
CA GLN A 468 -58.89 14.86 -33.86
C GLN A 468 -60.23 15.55 -34.01
N ASN A 469 -60.60 16.42 -33.07
CA ASN A 469 -61.86 17.16 -33.11
C ASN A 469 -61.86 18.27 -34.17
N THR A 470 -60.73 18.94 -34.41
CA THR A 470 -60.61 19.95 -35.48
C THR A 470 -60.50 19.34 -36.88
N SER A 471 -60.04 18.08 -37.01
CA SER A 471 -59.98 17.39 -38.32
C SER A 471 -61.36 17.02 -38.92
N LYS A 472 -62.45 17.22 -38.18
CA LYS A 472 -63.83 16.88 -38.59
C LYS A 472 -64.63 18.08 -39.10
N GLU A 473 -64.09 19.30 -39.10
CA GLU A 473 -64.76 20.41 -39.78
C GLU A 473 -64.75 20.16 -41.30
N PRO A 474 -65.93 20.07 -41.95
CA PRO A 474 -66.00 19.93 -43.40
C PRO A 474 -65.35 21.18 -44.00
N THR A 475 -64.22 20.97 -44.67
CA THR A 475 -63.57 22.02 -45.43
C THR A 475 -64.48 22.37 -46.61
N ASP A 476 -64.70 23.67 -46.84
CA ASP A 476 -65.51 24.24 -47.93
C ASP A 476 -65.02 23.82 -49.35
N ALA A 477 -63.83 23.20 -49.42
CA ALA A 477 -63.40 22.45 -50.59
C ALA A 477 -64.13 21.10 -50.61
N GLY A 478 -65.37 21.07 -51.12
CA GLY A 478 -66.15 19.84 -51.28
C GLY A 478 -65.39 18.69 -51.97
N ASP A 479 -65.90 17.46 -51.79
CA ASP A 479 -65.31 16.16 -52.15
C ASP A 479 -64.83 15.99 -53.61
N GLU A 480 -65.07 16.98 -54.48
CA GLU A 480 -64.62 17.01 -55.87
C GLU A 480 -63.25 17.67 -56.07
N THR A 481 -62.66 18.28 -55.02
CA THR A 481 -61.40 19.02 -55.14
C THR A 481 -60.20 18.10 -54.94
N GLN A 482 -59.57 17.66 -56.05
CA GLN A 482 -58.34 16.88 -56.00
C GLN A 482 -57.14 17.77 -55.62
N ILE A 483 -56.60 17.57 -54.41
CA ILE A 483 -55.36 18.22 -53.97
C ILE A 483 -54.17 17.47 -54.58
N PHE A 484 -53.53 18.08 -55.58
CA PHE A 484 -52.30 17.55 -56.17
C PHE A 484 -51.11 17.83 -55.26
N HIS A 485 -50.68 16.82 -54.51
CA HIS A 485 -49.38 16.83 -53.84
C HIS A 485 -48.27 16.72 -54.90
N LEU A 486 -47.68 17.84 -55.27
CA LEU A 486 -46.50 17.86 -56.13
C LEU A 486 -45.36 17.11 -55.43
N ARG A 487 -44.69 16.22 -56.18
CA ARG A 487 -43.65 15.31 -55.68
C ARG A 487 -42.46 16.01 -55.00
N MET A 488 -42.33 17.32 -55.20
CA MET A 488 -41.35 18.19 -54.57
C MET A 488 -42.07 19.46 -54.11
N ASN A 489 -42.13 19.70 -52.80
CA ASN A 489 -42.60 20.97 -52.28
C ASN A 489 -41.51 22.02 -52.55
N PRO A 490 -41.78 23.08 -53.35
CA PRO A 490 -40.79 24.11 -53.66
C PRO A 490 -40.20 24.78 -52.42
N MET A 491 -40.98 24.89 -51.33
CA MET A 491 -40.48 25.40 -50.05
C MET A 491 -39.48 24.45 -49.39
N GLN A 492 -39.75 23.13 -49.42
CA GLN A 492 -38.82 22.16 -48.84
C GLN A 492 -37.48 22.17 -49.59
N GLY A 493 -37.52 22.27 -50.92
CA GLY A 493 -36.29 22.42 -51.72
C GLY A 493 -35.52 23.71 -51.42
N ALA A 494 -36.20 24.80 -51.06
CA ALA A 494 -35.55 26.04 -50.64
C ALA A 494 -34.93 25.95 -49.24
N VAL A 495 -35.58 25.25 -48.31
CA VAL A 495 -35.05 25.00 -46.96
C VAL A 495 -33.83 24.09 -47.01
N ASP A 496 -33.89 23.00 -47.77
CA ASP A 496 -32.77 22.06 -47.92
C ASP A 496 -31.55 22.75 -48.55
N ALA A 497 -31.77 23.63 -49.54
CA ALA A 497 -30.72 24.43 -50.16
C ALA A 497 -30.10 25.46 -49.20
N LEU A 498 -30.88 26.04 -48.29
CA LEU A 498 -30.39 26.96 -47.26
C LEU A 498 -29.52 26.22 -46.24
N GLU A 499 -29.96 25.03 -45.81
CA GLU A 499 -29.26 24.18 -44.85
C GLU A 499 -27.92 23.66 -45.41
N GLU A 500 -27.91 23.32 -46.70
CA GLU A 500 -26.69 22.94 -47.41
C GLU A 500 -25.71 24.12 -47.56
N ALA A 501 -26.23 25.32 -47.85
CA ALA A 501 -25.42 26.53 -47.90
C ALA A 501 -24.84 26.93 -46.52
N GLU A 502 -25.57 26.68 -45.42
CA GLU A 502 -25.05 26.86 -44.05
C GLU A 502 -23.99 25.83 -43.69
N ARG A 503 -24.18 24.54 -44.03
CA ARG A 503 -23.15 23.51 -43.85
C ARG A 503 -21.88 23.83 -44.62
N GLU A 504 -22.01 24.34 -45.85
CA GLU A 504 -20.88 24.77 -46.68
C GLU A 504 -20.15 25.99 -46.09
N ARG A 505 -20.88 26.96 -45.53
CA ARG A 505 -20.30 28.09 -44.79
C ARG A 505 -19.59 27.65 -43.51
N LEU A 506 -20.12 26.67 -42.78
CA LEU A 506 -19.50 26.14 -41.57
C LEU A 506 -18.20 25.38 -41.88
N ARG A 507 -18.16 24.63 -42.99
CA ARG A 507 -16.94 23.95 -43.47
C ARG A 507 -15.86 24.94 -43.88
N LYS A 508 -16.22 26.05 -44.55
CA LYS A 508 -15.27 27.11 -44.91
C LYS A 508 -14.73 27.85 -43.68
N ARG A 509 -15.54 28.11 -42.65
CA ARG A 509 -15.05 28.70 -41.38
C ARG A 509 -14.06 27.80 -40.65
N LYS A 510 -14.24 26.47 -40.65
CA LYS A 510 -13.30 25.53 -40.01
C LYS A 510 -11.96 25.38 -40.73
N ALA A 511 -11.89 25.66 -42.03
CA ALA A 511 -10.65 25.61 -42.80
C ALA A 511 -9.75 26.83 -42.55
N ASP A 512 -10.32 28.01 -42.30
CA ASP A 512 -9.53 29.24 -42.08
C ASP A 512 -9.05 29.43 -40.62
N THR A 513 -9.62 28.70 -39.64
CA THR A 513 -9.22 28.84 -38.22
C THR A 513 -8.07 27.93 -37.80
N THR A 514 -7.60 27.03 -38.66
CA THR A 514 -6.52 26.08 -38.33
C THR A 514 -5.13 26.56 -38.71
N ALA A 515 -5.00 27.74 -39.32
CA ALA A 515 -3.75 28.14 -39.94
C ALA A 515 -2.85 29.09 -39.13
N ASN A 516 -3.24 29.69 -37.98
CA ASN A 516 -2.31 30.69 -37.42
C ASN A 516 -2.21 31.03 -35.91
N GLU A 517 -2.90 30.43 -34.95
CA GLU A 517 -2.65 30.85 -33.54
C GLU A 517 -2.82 29.80 -32.41
N SER A 518 -3.31 28.59 -32.70
CA SER A 518 -3.55 27.54 -31.67
C SER A 518 -2.39 26.54 -31.47
N SER A 519 -1.28 26.65 -32.21
CA SER A 519 -0.23 25.62 -32.24
C SER A 519 0.74 25.61 -31.06
N TYR A 520 0.91 26.72 -30.33
CA TYR A 520 2.00 26.80 -29.33
C TYR A 520 1.65 26.14 -27.99
N GLU A 521 0.40 26.24 -27.53
CA GLU A 521 -0.03 25.59 -26.29
C GLU A 521 -0.20 24.08 -26.45
N ALA A 522 -0.79 23.63 -27.57
CA ALA A 522 -0.89 22.20 -27.87
C ALA A 522 0.48 21.54 -28.07
N LYS A 523 1.48 22.29 -28.57
CA LYS A 523 2.86 21.81 -28.67
C LYS A 523 3.54 21.77 -27.30
N ARG A 524 3.37 22.80 -26.47
CA ARG A 524 3.88 22.82 -25.09
C ARG A 524 3.32 21.68 -24.24
N ALA A 525 2.01 21.43 -24.31
CA ALA A 525 1.37 20.34 -23.59
C ALA A 525 1.87 18.95 -24.03
N LYS A 526 2.21 18.80 -25.32
CA LYS A 526 2.84 17.57 -25.83
C LYS A 526 4.28 17.43 -25.34
N ASP A 527 5.06 18.49 -25.38
CA ASP A 527 6.44 18.50 -24.91
C ASP A 527 6.52 18.24 -23.39
N GLU A 528 5.60 18.79 -22.60
CA GLU A 528 5.45 18.51 -21.16
C GLU A 528 5.10 17.04 -20.89
N ARG A 529 4.14 16.48 -21.65
CA ARG A 529 3.79 15.06 -21.54
C ARG A 529 4.93 14.12 -21.93
N ILE A 530 5.71 14.48 -22.95
CA ILE A 530 6.91 13.70 -23.34
C ILE A 530 7.95 13.76 -22.23
N SER A 531 8.22 14.94 -21.67
CA SER A 531 9.15 15.11 -20.55
C SER A 531 8.72 14.32 -19.31
N GLU A 532 7.42 14.28 -19.01
CA GLU A 532 6.88 13.47 -17.92
C GLU A 532 7.07 11.97 -18.16
N LEU A 533 6.77 11.48 -19.37
CA LEU A 533 6.98 10.07 -19.74
C LEU A 533 8.47 9.69 -19.73
N GLU A 534 9.37 10.56 -20.18
CA GLU A 534 10.83 10.34 -20.09
C GLU A 534 11.30 10.27 -18.64
N SER A 535 10.75 11.11 -17.75
CA SER A 535 11.03 11.08 -16.32
C SER A 535 10.53 9.77 -15.68
N GLN A 536 9.33 9.33 -16.03
CA GLN A 536 8.77 8.05 -15.58
C GLN A 536 9.58 6.86 -16.08
N LEU A 537 10.00 6.85 -17.36
CA LEU A 537 10.86 5.82 -17.91
C LEU A 537 12.20 5.75 -17.17
N LYS A 538 12.85 6.90 -16.96
CA LYS A 538 14.11 6.98 -16.23
C LYS A 538 13.97 6.57 -14.76
N LYS A 539 12.80 6.81 -14.14
CA LYS A 539 12.49 6.32 -12.80
C LYS A 539 12.38 4.79 -12.80
N SER A 540 11.60 4.23 -13.72
CA SER A 540 11.41 2.79 -13.88
C SER A 540 12.73 2.06 -14.19
N GLU A 541 13.60 2.63 -15.02
CA GLU A 541 14.94 2.08 -15.30
C GLU A 541 15.83 2.02 -14.04
N ARG A 542 15.81 3.06 -13.20
CA ARG A 542 16.55 3.06 -11.93
C ARG A 542 15.99 2.02 -10.95
N GLU A 543 14.68 1.89 -10.87
CA GLU A 543 14.03 0.88 -10.03
C GLU A 543 14.39 -0.54 -10.50
N LYS A 544 14.34 -0.80 -11.82
CA LYS A 544 14.76 -2.07 -12.42
C LYS A 544 16.23 -2.40 -12.09
N GLU A 545 17.12 -1.44 -12.25
CA GLU A 545 18.55 -1.59 -11.92
C GLU A 545 18.74 -1.90 -10.42
N GLN A 546 17.98 -1.24 -9.54
CA GLN A 546 18.00 -1.50 -8.11
C GLN A 546 17.52 -2.93 -7.79
N THR A 547 16.45 -3.40 -8.42
CA THR A 547 15.95 -4.78 -8.26
C THR A 547 16.99 -5.81 -8.72
N ILE A 548 17.66 -5.57 -9.86
CA ILE A 548 18.73 -6.46 -10.36
C ILE A 548 19.88 -6.55 -9.35
N ARG A 549 20.29 -5.43 -8.75
CA ARG A 549 21.33 -5.41 -7.71
C ARG A 549 20.93 -6.18 -6.47
N LEU A 550 19.71 -5.96 -5.97
CA LEU A 550 19.19 -6.68 -4.80
C LEU A 550 19.11 -8.18 -5.07
N GLN A 551 18.67 -8.60 -6.26
CA GLN A 551 18.63 -10.01 -6.65
C GLN A 551 20.04 -10.62 -6.74
N ALA A 552 21.02 -9.88 -7.28
CA ALA A 552 22.41 -10.32 -7.32
C ALA A 552 23.01 -10.49 -5.91
N ASP A 553 22.77 -9.54 -5.01
CA ASP A 553 23.21 -9.59 -3.62
C ASP A 553 22.56 -10.74 -2.85
N LEU A 554 21.25 -10.95 -3.03
CA LEU A 554 20.53 -12.07 -2.41
C LEU A 554 21.06 -13.41 -2.92
N THR A 555 21.25 -13.54 -4.23
CA THR A 555 21.81 -14.75 -4.86
C THR A 555 23.21 -15.04 -4.34
N LYS A 556 24.04 -14.01 -4.17
CA LYS A 556 25.38 -14.15 -3.58
C LYS A 556 25.31 -14.63 -2.13
N LYS A 557 24.51 -13.98 -1.29
CA LYS A 557 24.32 -14.38 0.13
C LYS A 557 23.82 -15.81 0.26
N PHE A 558 22.89 -16.23 -0.60
CA PHE A 558 22.37 -17.60 -0.63
C PHE A 558 23.48 -18.61 -0.98
N ARG A 559 24.32 -18.30 -1.98
CA ARG A 559 25.48 -19.15 -2.33
C ARG A 559 26.49 -19.23 -1.19
N ASP A 560 26.79 -18.11 -0.53
CA ASP A 560 27.73 -18.05 0.59
C ASP A 560 27.22 -18.89 1.78
N MET A 561 25.93 -18.78 2.10
CA MET A 561 25.28 -19.57 3.14
C MET A 561 25.26 -21.07 2.80
N THR A 562 24.88 -21.41 1.56
CA THR A 562 24.87 -22.80 1.08
C THR A 562 26.27 -23.41 1.14
N CYS A 563 27.29 -22.66 0.70
CA CYS A 563 28.68 -23.08 0.76
C CYS A 563 29.15 -23.32 2.20
N THR A 564 28.78 -22.42 3.12
CA THR A 564 29.15 -22.53 4.55
C THR A 564 28.48 -23.73 5.22
N LEU A 565 27.20 -23.99 4.92
CA LEU A 565 26.41 -25.04 5.58
C LEU A 565 26.65 -26.43 4.98
N THR A 566 26.79 -26.52 3.66
CA THR A 566 26.86 -27.81 2.94
C THR A 566 28.26 -28.19 2.52
N GLY A 567 29.20 -27.23 2.55
CA GLY A 567 30.53 -27.41 1.99
C GLY A 567 30.57 -27.44 0.46
N TYR A 568 29.51 -26.99 -0.22
CA TYR A 568 29.47 -26.94 -1.69
C TYR A 568 29.30 -25.52 -2.24
N GLN A 569 30.20 -25.13 -3.13
CA GLN A 569 30.10 -23.91 -3.91
C GLN A 569 29.31 -24.19 -5.21
N ILE A 570 28.13 -23.60 -5.31
CA ILE A 570 27.24 -23.76 -6.48
C ILE A 570 27.35 -22.54 -7.41
N LYS A 571 27.72 -22.76 -8.67
CA LYS A 571 27.83 -21.74 -9.72
C LYS A 571 26.89 -22.05 -10.89
N LEU A 572 25.89 -21.20 -11.10
CA LEU A 572 25.07 -21.21 -12.32
C LEU A 572 25.91 -20.59 -13.45
N LYS A 573 26.14 -21.35 -14.54
CA LYS A 573 26.91 -20.86 -15.71
C LYS A 573 25.99 -20.35 -16.81
N ASP A 574 24.94 -21.11 -17.08
CA ASP A 574 23.95 -20.77 -18.09
C ASP A 574 22.57 -20.92 -17.44
N VAL A 575 21.91 -19.78 -17.22
CA VAL A 575 20.58 -19.71 -16.61
C VAL A 575 19.53 -20.25 -17.57
N ASP A 576 19.73 -20.04 -18.87
CA ASP A 576 18.79 -20.42 -19.92
C ASP A 576 18.90 -21.92 -20.26
N GLU A 577 20.09 -22.52 -20.09
CA GLU A 577 20.27 -23.97 -20.26
C GLU A 577 20.07 -24.78 -18.96
N GLY A 578 19.85 -24.11 -17.83
CA GLY A 578 19.66 -24.74 -16.53
C GLY A 578 20.89 -25.47 -15.99
N ILE A 579 22.10 -25.08 -16.39
CA ILE A 579 23.36 -25.78 -16.03
C ILE A 579 24.00 -25.15 -14.79
N CYS A 580 24.28 -25.99 -13.79
CA CYS A 580 25.00 -25.59 -12.58
C CYS A 580 26.24 -26.46 -12.30
N TYR A 581 27.29 -25.80 -11.81
CA TYR A 581 28.53 -26.40 -11.37
C TYR A 581 28.54 -26.45 -9.85
N VAL A 582 28.94 -27.58 -9.29
CA VAL A 582 28.97 -27.82 -7.85
C VAL A 582 30.37 -28.29 -7.49
N ASN A 583 31.08 -27.48 -6.69
CA ASN A 583 32.45 -27.75 -6.28
C ASN A 583 32.47 -27.95 -4.76
N SER A 584 33.15 -28.99 -4.28
CA SER A 584 33.32 -29.18 -2.84
C SER A 584 34.41 -28.26 -2.31
N VAL A 585 34.20 -27.61 -1.16
CA VAL A 585 35.24 -26.84 -0.45
C VAL A 585 36.32 -27.73 0.17
N TYR A 586 36.05 -29.03 0.26
CA TYR A 586 36.97 -30.03 0.81
C TYR A 586 37.83 -30.69 -0.28
N ASP A 587 37.59 -30.38 -1.55
CA ASP A 587 38.39 -30.91 -2.66
C ASP A 587 39.52 -29.94 -3.03
N GLU A 588 40.75 -30.31 -2.71
CA GLU A 588 41.95 -29.52 -3.01
C GLU A 588 42.25 -29.44 -4.51
N GLU A 589 41.74 -30.39 -5.30
CA GLU A 589 41.94 -30.45 -6.75
C GLU A 589 40.90 -29.59 -7.52
N GLU A 590 40.04 -28.87 -6.79
CA GLU A 590 38.97 -27.98 -7.31
C GLU A 590 38.08 -28.62 -8.39
N LYS A 591 37.88 -29.95 -8.32
CA LYS A 591 37.07 -30.63 -9.34
C LYS A 591 35.58 -30.32 -9.12
N GLN A 592 34.84 -30.40 -10.22
CA GLN A 592 33.46 -29.93 -10.28
C GLN A 592 32.51 -31.02 -10.77
N PHE A 593 31.35 -31.10 -10.12
CA PHE A 593 30.18 -31.81 -10.63
C PHE A 593 29.34 -30.85 -11.47
N VAL A 594 28.79 -31.33 -12.58
CA VAL A 594 27.94 -30.51 -13.45
C VAL A 594 26.57 -31.12 -13.49
N PHE A 595 25.58 -30.37 -13.04
CA PHE A 595 24.19 -30.77 -13.08
C PHE A 595 23.43 -29.93 -14.11
N LYS A 596 22.44 -30.54 -14.74
CA LYS A 596 21.50 -29.87 -15.63
C LYS A 596 20.09 -30.05 -15.10
N ILE A 597 19.38 -28.94 -14.95
CA ILE A 597 17.97 -28.93 -14.58
C ILE A 597 17.18 -29.09 -15.87
N ASN A 598 16.35 -30.12 -15.93
CA ASN A 598 15.42 -30.30 -17.04
C ASN A 598 14.17 -29.47 -16.77
N GLU A 599 13.98 -28.38 -17.51
CA GLU A 599 12.86 -27.43 -17.30
C GLU A 599 11.47 -28.08 -17.41
N GLU A 600 11.31 -29.10 -18.26
CA GLU A 600 10.02 -29.75 -18.48
C GLU A 600 9.63 -30.66 -17.31
N THR A 601 10.60 -31.26 -16.64
CA THR A 601 10.36 -32.24 -15.56
C THR A 601 10.69 -31.71 -14.17
N GLY A 602 11.45 -30.61 -14.08
CA GLY A 602 12.04 -30.10 -12.84
C GLY A 602 13.12 -31.03 -12.25
N ILE A 603 13.49 -32.12 -12.93
CA ILE A 603 14.47 -33.10 -12.45
C ILE A 603 15.87 -32.57 -12.73
N VAL A 604 16.77 -32.80 -11.77
CA VAL A 604 18.19 -32.44 -11.87
C VAL A 604 18.97 -33.68 -12.27
N ASP A 605 19.64 -33.63 -13.41
CA ASP A 605 20.47 -34.72 -13.92
C ASP A 605 21.96 -34.38 -13.79
N LEU A 606 22.76 -35.33 -13.32
CA LEU A 606 24.22 -35.20 -13.32
C LEU A 606 24.75 -35.45 -14.74
N LEU A 607 25.39 -34.44 -15.32
CA LEU A 607 26.00 -34.54 -16.64
C LEU A 607 27.36 -35.23 -16.55
N ASP A 608 27.56 -36.24 -17.39
CA ASP A 608 28.88 -36.81 -17.65
C ASP A 608 29.65 -35.87 -18.58
N VAL A 609 30.31 -34.87 -17.99
CA VAL A 609 31.19 -33.96 -18.73
C VAL A 609 32.48 -34.71 -19.02
N GLY A 610 32.48 -35.45 -20.12
CA GLY A 610 33.49 -36.45 -20.45
C GLY A 610 34.94 -35.93 -20.40
N GLN A 611 35.84 -36.82 -19.97
CA GLN A 611 37.31 -36.90 -20.13
C GLN A 611 38.20 -35.64 -20.00
N ASP A 612 37.68 -34.46 -19.71
CA ASP A 612 38.52 -33.35 -19.29
C ASP A 612 39.04 -33.60 -17.87
N VAL A 613 40.31 -33.23 -17.64
CA VAL A 613 41.12 -33.52 -16.44
C VAL A 613 40.45 -33.07 -15.11
N LEU A 614 39.35 -32.32 -15.18
CA LEU A 614 38.61 -31.71 -14.07
C LEU A 614 37.28 -32.41 -13.71
N SER A 615 36.82 -33.43 -14.46
CA SER A 615 35.55 -34.12 -14.13
C SER A 615 35.77 -35.36 -13.25
N GLN A 616 35.10 -35.34 -12.10
CA GLN A 616 35.27 -36.28 -10.98
C GLN A 616 34.62 -37.66 -11.17
N GLY A 617 33.93 -37.90 -12.29
CA GLY A 617 32.97 -39.00 -12.46
C GLY A 617 33.52 -40.38 -12.08
N ARG A 618 34.77 -40.69 -12.46
CA ARG A 618 35.37 -42.02 -12.21
C ARG A 618 35.66 -42.30 -10.74
N MET A 619 36.04 -41.29 -9.99
CA MET A 619 36.44 -41.45 -8.58
C MET A 619 35.24 -41.78 -7.70
N TRP A 620 34.05 -41.31 -8.08
CA TRP A 620 32.82 -41.47 -7.34
C TRP A 620 31.83 -42.41 -8.02
N GLU A 621 32.29 -43.28 -8.93
CA GLU A 621 31.42 -44.20 -9.68
C GLU A 621 30.59 -45.09 -8.75
N GLU A 622 31.13 -45.49 -7.60
CA GLU A 622 30.44 -46.32 -6.62
C GLU A 622 29.34 -45.54 -5.90
N GLU A 623 29.63 -44.32 -5.45
CA GLU A 623 28.68 -43.41 -4.81
C GLU A 623 27.61 -42.95 -5.81
N MET A 624 27.98 -42.66 -7.05
CA MET A 624 27.05 -42.32 -8.13
C MET A 624 26.11 -43.51 -8.38
N ARG A 625 26.62 -44.73 -8.51
CA ARG A 625 25.79 -45.92 -8.69
C ARG A 625 24.82 -46.11 -7.52
N LYS A 626 25.32 -46.00 -6.29
CA LYS A 626 24.55 -46.24 -5.07
C LYS A 626 23.52 -45.15 -4.77
N TYR A 627 23.87 -43.88 -4.92
CA TYR A 627 23.03 -42.76 -4.50
C TYR A 627 22.25 -42.15 -5.65
N ILE A 628 22.85 -41.94 -6.82
CA ILE A 628 22.15 -41.42 -8.01
C ILE A 628 21.40 -42.54 -8.73
N GLY A 629 22.07 -43.67 -8.96
CA GLY A 629 21.51 -44.81 -9.70
C GLY A 629 20.43 -45.58 -8.94
N GLU A 630 20.76 -46.09 -7.75
CA GLU A 630 19.85 -46.96 -6.98
C GLU A 630 18.85 -46.17 -6.11
N ARG A 631 19.27 -45.04 -5.55
CA ARG A 631 18.46 -44.26 -4.58
C ARG A 631 17.88 -42.96 -5.14
N HIS A 632 18.25 -42.57 -6.35
CA HIS A 632 17.80 -41.32 -6.99
C HIS A 632 17.94 -40.08 -6.08
N SER A 633 19.04 -39.99 -5.34
CA SER A 633 19.28 -38.96 -4.32
C SER A 633 20.60 -38.23 -4.54
N ILE A 634 20.51 -37.06 -5.20
CA ILE A 634 21.63 -36.12 -5.30
C ILE A 634 22.11 -35.65 -3.92
N PRO A 635 21.23 -35.28 -2.97
CA PRO A 635 21.69 -34.92 -1.62
C PRO A 635 22.45 -36.05 -0.93
N GLY A 636 21.98 -37.30 -1.07
CA GLY A 636 22.67 -38.47 -0.52
C GLY A 636 24.04 -38.70 -1.15
N PHE A 637 24.14 -38.49 -2.47
CA PHE A 637 25.42 -38.53 -3.19
C PHE A 637 26.40 -37.47 -2.69
N LEU A 638 25.98 -36.20 -2.67
CA LEU A 638 26.81 -35.08 -2.23
C LEU A 638 27.22 -35.22 -0.76
N ALA A 639 26.33 -35.68 0.12
CA ALA A 639 26.69 -35.94 1.52
C ALA A 639 27.76 -37.03 1.65
N ALA A 640 27.63 -38.13 0.89
CA ALA A 640 28.62 -39.20 0.88
C ALA A 640 29.99 -38.73 0.38
N VAL A 641 30.01 -37.91 -0.68
CA VAL A 641 31.23 -37.29 -1.22
C VAL A 641 31.89 -36.39 -0.16
N THR A 642 31.11 -35.54 0.52
CA THR A 642 31.63 -34.65 1.58
C THR A 642 32.29 -35.44 2.70
N LEU A 643 31.62 -36.47 3.22
CA LEU A 643 32.16 -37.30 4.31
C LEU A 643 33.46 -38.00 3.90
N GLN A 644 33.56 -38.45 2.65
CA GLN A 644 34.78 -39.08 2.16
C GLN A 644 35.92 -38.08 1.95
N LEU A 645 35.64 -36.90 1.40
CA LEU A 645 36.65 -35.84 1.25
C LEU A 645 37.14 -35.36 2.62
N GLU A 646 36.24 -35.17 3.58
CA GLU A 646 36.57 -34.79 4.95
C GLU A 646 37.43 -35.87 5.63
N SER A 647 37.13 -37.15 5.44
CA SER A 647 37.93 -38.26 6.00
C SER A 647 39.36 -38.36 5.44
N ARG A 648 39.60 -37.80 4.24
CA ARG A 648 40.92 -37.78 3.59
C ARG A 648 41.77 -36.59 4.02
N ARG A 649 41.16 -35.59 4.67
CA ARG A 649 41.85 -34.41 5.17
C ARG A 649 42.58 -34.83 6.45
N ASP A 650 43.91 -34.89 6.41
CA ASP A 650 44.72 -35.33 7.55
C ASP A 650 44.36 -34.54 8.82
N LEU A 651 43.95 -35.27 9.87
CA LEU A 651 43.39 -34.75 11.13
C LEU A 651 44.39 -33.96 12.01
N GLU A 652 45.62 -33.72 11.56
CA GLU A 652 46.68 -33.14 12.38
C GLU A 652 46.67 -31.60 12.46
N GLU A 653 45.99 -30.89 11.55
CA GLU A 653 46.02 -29.40 11.51
C GLU A 653 44.68 -28.67 11.73
N VAL A 654 43.56 -29.37 11.92
CA VAL A 654 42.24 -28.70 12.03
C VAL A 654 41.72 -28.79 13.46
N GLU A 655 41.59 -27.62 14.12
CA GLU A 655 40.78 -27.49 15.35
C GLU A 655 39.41 -28.15 15.09
N PRO A 656 38.97 -29.08 15.95
CA PRO A 656 37.77 -29.87 15.70
C PRO A 656 36.57 -28.94 15.58
N THR A 657 36.17 -28.66 14.33
CA THR A 657 34.94 -27.97 14.03
C THR A 657 33.80 -28.93 14.33
N HIS A 658 32.78 -28.41 15.00
CA HIS A 658 31.67 -29.19 15.53
C HIS A 658 30.93 -29.87 14.38
N THR A 659 31.24 -31.14 14.15
CA THR A 659 30.51 -32.02 13.24
C THR A 659 29.16 -32.35 13.90
N PHE A 660 28.09 -31.77 13.37
CA PHE A 660 26.73 -32.19 13.69
C PHE A 660 26.47 -33.52 12.99
N SER A 661 26.74 -34.62 13.70
CA SER A 661 26.27 -35.94 13.32
C SER A 661 24.74 -35.96 13.38
N VAL A 662 24.08 -35.80 12.24
CA VAL A 662 22.67 -36.18 12.08
C VAL A 662 22.64 -37.71 11.98
N LEU A 663 22.45 -38.36 13.13
CA LEU A 663 22.13 -39.78 13.20
C LEU A 663 20.75 -39.98 12.57
N HIS A 664 20.71 -40.83 11.53
CA HIS A 664 19.49 -41.30 10.87
C HIS A 664 18.61 -42.14 11.78
#